data_AF-A0A1W9NYQ8-F1
#
_entry.id   AF-A0A1W9NYQ8-F1
#
_cell.length_a   1.000
_cell.length_b   1.000
_cell.length_c   1.000
_cell.angle_alpha   90.00
_cell.angle_beta   90.00
_cell.angle_gamma   90.00
#
_symmetry.space_group_name_H-M   'P 1'
#
loop_
_entity.id
_entity.type
_entity.pdbx_description
1 polymer ?
#
loop_
_entity_poly.entity_id
_entity_poly.type
_entity_poly.pdbx_seq_one_letter_code
_entity_poly.pdbx_strand_id
1 'polypeptide(L)'
;MAKKIQRINVGQVGSRLPVAIPNLTELQRSSFESFVGEGLGEVLERISPITDYTEENYSLKIYQPRIEPPRNTPQEAIINGSSYEMKLFARGELTNLETGEIVEQEVFLGRIPQITSRGTFIINGIERCIVNQLIRSPGVYFETTKYPGLTQVFYTAAIRPERGAWIEFPTYRNNEIYARINQRGRFPVTALLKAFGVKLSEIKNIFPNNETDAQQYIHQTLARDTTATQEEALLEVYTKTNPGDPRILENAQNFFKNTFFNPRYFSLGKVGRYKINKRLNLNFPIEEKFYLLQKEDLIETVRELIRLNVQQSAADNIDHLSNRRVRAVGELMKYYFERGVRMLERNIQERLSVASLDKVLTPSLLVNSRPIVASMREFFGTSQLSQYMDQSNPLSEIEHLRRISALGPGGLTRERAGVTVRDVQPSHYGRLCIIKTPEGPNIGLNLAMAIFARRNEYGFLESPYFKVEQKKDGPYITNQIEYLAADEEEKYRIAESTVRVDKNGKILDSTVTVRYQGDFVFSPSSEIDYVDLHPEQVVGVSAGLIPFVSSDVGNRALMGANMQCQAVPLVIPRASYTGTGIETKVIEDSLWAIFAEEDGEVEYADGERIRIRYKKGKKSSYTKEYRLVKFKRTNDNTCYNQLTRVTTGEKVKKGEALVDGPSHERGQLALGQDLLAAFMPWDGFNYEDAIAISESVVKQDLLTSIHIKTYEATVMETKLGAEEITSDIPNVSSESLRNLDETGIVVVGAQVEPGDVLVGKVAPKGESELTAEERLLRAIFGEKAREIRNTSLVVPHGERGRVINVRILTKKDSSELGPGVLKVIRVDVAQFRKIKVGDKIAGRHGSKGVIARIVPDEDMPYLENGRPVDILLNPISILGRMNIGQKMEAHLGWAGKILGEYYAISAFDRLPPNFLANKFKEANLPPSGKVTLYDGRTGKAFENPVMIGYANIMKLHHLAEDKIHARSTGPYSLITQQPLSGKAQMGGQRLGEMEVWALEAYGAAHTLKEMLTIKSDDVVGRAKAFEAIIKGNPIPEARIPESFKLLVKELNSLSLDVQPLSLESQKTKP
;
A
#
# COMPACT_ATOMS: atom_id res chain seq x y z
N MET A 1 -22.34 -18.61 27.80
CA MET A 1 -20.92 -18.21 28.02
C MET A 1 -20.14 -18.45 26.74
N ALA A 2 -19.51 -17.41 26.19
CA ALA A 2 -18.43 -17.59 25.24
C ALA A 2 -17.20 -16.85 25.79
N LYS A 3 -16.53 -17.46 26.77
CA LYS A 3 -15.27 -16.93 27.31
C LYS A 3 -14.27 -16.72 26.17
N LYS A 4 -13.44 -15.67 26.26
CA LYS A 4 -12.31 -15.39 25.36
C LYS A 4 -11.52 -16.68 25.11
N ILE A 5 -11.24 -16.99 23.85
CA ILE A 5 -10.38 -18.13 23.51
C ILE A 5 -8.98 -17.83 24.05
N GLN A 6 -8.53 -18.65 25.00
CA GLN A 6 -7.18 -18.60 25.54
C GLN A 6 -6.33 -19.64 24.81
N ARG A 7 -5.24 -19.18 24.18
CA ARG A 7 -4.28 -20.07 23.51
C ARG A 7 -3.18 -20.48 24.50
N ILE A 8 -2.87 -21.76 24.52
CA ILE A 8 -1.73 -22.31 25.26
C ILE A 8 -0.48 -22.05 24.42
N ASN A 9 0.42 -21.21 24.92
CA ASN A 9 1.72 -20.98 24.26
C ASN A 9 2.59 -22.23 24.43
N VAL A 10 2.99 -22.84 23.31
CA VAL A 10 3.80 -24.07 23.29
C VAL A 10 5.27 -23.81 22.96
N GLY A 11 5.65 -22.55 22.72
CA GLY A 11 7.01 -22.13 22.43
C GLY A 11 7.93 -22.10 23.66
N GLN A 12 9.19 -22.46 23.47
CA GLN A 12 10.20 -22.47 24.53
C GLN A 12 10.69 -21.08 24.94
N VAL A 13 10.67 -20.11 24.01
CA VAL A 13 11.22 -18.76 24.21
C VAL A 13 10.11 -17.77 24.53
N GLY A 14 9.00 -17.79 23.79
CA GLY A 14 7.87 -16.88 23.99
C GLY A 14 7.17 -17.00 25.35
N SER A 15 7.50 -18.03 26.13
CA SER A 15 7.03 -18.24 27.50
C SER A 15 7.91 -17.58 28.58
N ARG A 16 9.14 -17.13 28.24
CA ARG A 16 10.13 -16.67 29.23
C ARG A 16 9.93 -15.22 29.69
N LEU A 17 9.58 -14.32 28.77
CA LEU A 17 9.35 -12.89 29.04
C LEU A 17 8.13 -12.41 28.23
N PRO A 18 6.97 -12.14 28.86
CA PRO A 18 5.81 -11.64 28.14
C PRO A 18 6.05 -10.19 27.72
N VAL A 19 6.56 -10.01 26.51
CA VAL A 19 6.76 -8.69 25.90
C VAL A 19 5.47 -8.29 25.18
N ALA A 20 4.92 -7.12 25.53
CA ALA A 20 3.76 -6.59 24.85
C ALA A 20 4.10 -6.19 23.42
N ILE A 21 3.32 -6.69 22.45
CA ILE A 21 3.41 -6.25 21.06
C ILE A 21 2.98 -4.77 21.00
N PRO A 22 3.74 -3.87 20.32
CA PRO A 22 3.37 -2.47 20.20
C PRO A 22 2.07 -2.29 19.41
N ASN A 23 1.46 -1.11 19.50
CA ASN A 23 0.26 -0.83 18.72
C ASN A 23 0.60 -0.76 17.22
N LEU A 24 -0.01 -1.65 16.44
CA LEU A 24 0.33 -1.88 15.04
C LEU A 24 0.00 -0.70 14.12
N THR A 25 -0.91 0.20 14.52
CA THR A 25 -1.35 1.37 13.73
C THR A 25 -0.78 2.70 14.25
N GLU A 26 0.03 2.66 15.33
CA GLU A 26 0.51 3.86 16.03
C GLU A 26 1.30 4.81 15.13
N LEU A 27 2.17 4.29 14.26
CA LEU A 27 3.01 5.08 13.36
C LEU A 27 2.21 6.08 12.50
N GLN A 28 1.03 5.68 12.04
CA GLN A 28 0.17 6.54 11.22
C GLN A 28 -0.39 7.69 12.06
N ARG A 29 -0.88 7.37 13.27
CA ARG A 29 -1.53 8.34 14.16
C ARG A 29 -0.53 9.32 14.76
N SER A 30 0.55 8.82 15.37
CA SER A 30 1.57 9.67 16.01
C SER A 30 2.25 10.61 15.01
N SER A 31 2.48 10.13 13.78
CA SER A 31 3.02 10.98 12.71
C SER A 31 2.07 12.10 12.30
N PHE A 32 0.78 11.80 12.15
CA PHE A 32 -0.22 12.82 11.85
C PHE A 32 -0.41 13.82 13.01
N GLU A 33 -0.42 13.34 14.24
CA GLU A 33 -0.50 14.17 15.45
C GLU A 33 0.67 15.15 15.54
N SER A 34 1.91 14.71 15.23
CA SER A 34 3.07 15.60 15.15
C SER A 34 2.94 16.65 14.04
N PHE A 35 2.40 16.29 12.87
CA PHE A 35 2.13 17.26 11.81
C PHE A 35 1.13 18.33 12.25
N VAL A 36 0.05 17.93 12.90
CA VAL A 36 -1.00 18.83 13.38
C VAL A 36 -0.53 19.71 14.54
N GLY A 37 0.20 19.13 15.50
CA GLY A 37 0.62 19.81 16.73
C GLY A 37 1.77 20.79 16.52
N GLU A 38 2.81 20.40 15.78
CA GLU A 38 4.04 21.19 15.61
C GLU A 38 4.25 21.57 14.13
N GLY A 39 4.06 20.60 13.23
CA GLY A 39 4.42 20.74 11.82
C GLY A 39 3.71 21.88 11.07
N LEU A 40 2.44 22.16 11.36
CA LEU A 40 1.70 23.27 10.76
C LEU A 40 2.28 24.63 11.17
N GLY A 41 2.60 24.79 12.47
CA GLY A 41 3.15 26.04 13.02
C GLY A 41 4.52 26.32 12.44
N GLU A 42 5.42 25.33 12.47
CA GLU A 42 6.77 25.44 11.92
C GLU A 42 6.81 25.87 10.45
N VAL A 43 5.82 25.46 9.65
CA VAL A 43 5.76 25.83 8.22
C VAL A 43 5.30 27.28 8.04
N LEU A 44 4.31 27.72 8.81
CA LEU A 44 3.77 29.08 8.73
C LEU A 44 4.73 30.12 9.31
N GLU A 45 5.41 29.80 10.42
CA GLU A 45 6.42 30.67 11.02
C GLU A 45 7.61 30.87 10.10
N ARG A 46 8.00 29.84 9.33
CA ARG A 46 9.15 29.89 8.43
C ARG A 46 9.01 30.85 7.25
N ILE A 47 7.79 31.01 6.74
CA ILE A 47 7.52 31.98 5.66
C ILE A 47 7.24 33.38 6.21
N SER A 48 7.03 33.51 7.52
CA SER A 48 6.73 34.77 8.17
C SER A 48 8.01 35.48 8.64
N PRO A 49 8.10 36.81 8.55
CA PRO A 49 7.17 37.70 7.85
C PRO A 49 7.29 37.61 6.33
N ILE A 50 6.16 37.77 5.64
CA ILE A 50 6.08 37.97 4.19
C ILE A 50 6.04 39.48 3.92
N THR A 51 7.03 39.98 3.18
CA THR A 51 7.14 41.39 2.79
C THR A 51 6.83 41.58 1.30
N ASP A 52 6.54 42.81 0.89
CA ASP A 52 6.51 43.23 -0.51
C ASP A 52 7.90 43.13 -1.17
N TYR A 53 7.98 43.24 -2.51
CA TYR A 53 9.27 43.15 -3.22
C TYR A 53 10.27 44.25 -2.83
N THR A 54 9.75 45.41 -2.41
CA THR A 54 10.57 46.53 -1.94
C THR A 54 10.91 46.44 -0.45
N GLU A 55 10.27 45.53 0.30
CA GLU A 55 10.43 45.35 1.76
C GLU A 55 10.12 46.60 2.62
N GLU A 56 9.51 47.63 2.03
CA GLU A 56 9.36 48.96 2.65
C GLU A 56 7.92 49.28 3.04
N ASN A 57 6.91 48.66 2.41
CA ASN A 57 5.52 49.10 2.54
C ASN A 57 4.72 48.28 3.56
N TYR A 58 4.75 46.95 3.43
CA TYR A 58 3.86 46.07 4.19
C TYR A 58 4.55 44.78 4.60
N SER A 59 4.22 44.30 5.80
CA SER A 59 4.70 43.04 6.34
C SER A 59 3.55 42.23 6.92
N LEU A 60 3.36 41.00 6.44
CA LEU A 60 2.34 40.08 6.93
C LEU A 60 2.99 38.91 7.67
N LYS A 61 2.63 38.72 8.95
CA LYS A 61 2.95 37.50 9.70
C LYS A 61 1.75 36.57 9.72
N ILE A 62 1.99 35.28 9.52
CA ILE A 62 0.98 34.23 9.66
C ILE A 62 1.49 33.23 10.70
N TYR A 63 0.79 33.10 11.82
CA TYR A 63 1.24 32.29 12.95
C TYR A 63 0.07 31.67 13.72
N GLN A 64 0.38 30.83 14.72
CA GLN A 64 -0.60 30.17 15.60
C GLN A 64 -1.75 29.48 14.82
N PRO A 65 -1.49 28.35 14.16
CA PRO A 65 -2.55 27.60 13.50
C PRO A 65 -3.60 27.12 14.51
N ARG A 66 -4.87 27.27 14.17
CA ARG A 66 -6.02 26.75 14.93
C ARG A 66 -6.83 25.82 14.05
N ILE A 67 -7.21 24.67 14.63
CA ILE A 67 -7.98 23.66 13.91
C ILE A 67 -9.38 23.54 14.52
N GLU A 68 -10.38 23.48 13.66
CA GLU A 68 -11.73 23.04 14.04
C GLU A 68 -11.97 21.61 13.57
N PRO A 69 -12.49 20.73 14.44
CA PRO A 69 -12.74 19.34 14.08
C PRO A 69 -13.82 19.22 12.99
N PRO A 70 -13.84 18.10 12.25
CA PRO A 70 -14.85 17.85 11.23
C PRO A 70 -16.27 17.85 11.82
N ARG A 71 -17.25 18.34 11.04
CA ARG A 71 -18.67 18.33 11.43
C ARG A 71 -19.30 16.95 11.35
N ASN A 72 -18.90 16.16 10.35
CA ASN A 72 -19.46 14.86 10.07
C ASN A 72 -18.58 13.77 10.68
N THR A 73 -19.16 12.65 11.06
CA THR A 73 -18.38 11.46 11.43
C THR A 73 -17.73 10.82 10.19
N PRO A 74 -16.68 9.99 10.35
CA PRO A 74 -16.11 9.20 9.26
C PRO A 74 -17.17 8.38 8.48
N GLN A 75 -18.12 7.78 9.20
CA GLN A 75 -19.14 6.95 8.57
C GLN A 75 -20.14 7.79 7.74
N GLU A 76 -20.54 8.96 8.24
CA GLU A 76 -21.36 9.92 7.48
C GLU A 76 -20.63 10.41 6.23
N ALA A 77 -19.32 10.68 6.32
CA ALA A 77 -18.53 11.10 5.16
C ALA A 77 -18.53 10.04 4.05
N ILE A 78 -18.38 8.76 4.40
CA ILE A 78 -18.49 7.63 3.45
C ILE A 78 -19.89 7.57 2.84
N ILE A 79 -20.93 7.67 3.67
CA ILE A 79 -22.33 7.58 3.23
C ILE A 79 -22.68 8.72 2.26
N ASN A 80 -22.28 9.94 2.59
CA ASN A 80 -22.59 11.15 1.82
C ASN A 80 -21.69 11.33 0.59
N GLY A 81 -20.65 10.49 0.45
CA GLY A 81 -19.66 10.66 -0.62
C GLY A 81 -18.77 11.89 -0.44
N SER A 82 -18.64 12.42 0.78
CA SER A 82 -17.85 13.62 1.07
C SER A 82 -16.48 13.27 1.68
N SER A 83 -15.55 14.23 1.68
CA SER A 83 -14.28 14.08 2.40
C SER A 83 -14.43 14.32 3.91
N TYR A 84 -13.68 13.61 4.74
CA TYR A 84 -13.60 13.83 6.19
C TYR A 84 -12.49 14.84 6.49
N GLU A 85 -12.87 16.10 6.69
CA GLU A 85 -11.94 17.23 6.70
C GLU A 85 -12.11 18.11 7.93
N MET A 86 -10.98 18.54 8.50
CA MET A 86 -10.90 19.59 9.51
C MET A 86 -10.73 20.95 8.84
N LYS A 87 -11.11 22.02 9.54
CA LYS A 87 -10.87 23.40 9.07
C LYS A 87 -9.60 23.95 9.70
N LEU A 88 -8.74 24.55 8.89
CA LEU A 88 -7.52 25.22 9.33
C LEU A 88 -7.70 26.74 9.28
N PHE A 89 -7.40 27.38 10.40
CA PHE A 89 -7.28 28.83 10.56
C PHE A 89 -5.87 29.17 11.05
N ALA A 90 -5.47 30.42 10.89
CA ALA A 90 -4.27 30.99 11.49
C ALA A 90 -4.49 32.46 11.81
N ARG A 91 -3.67 33.04 12.68
CA ARG A 91 -3.66 34.49 12.91
C ARG A 91 -2.81 35.16 11.83
N GLY A 92 -3.37 36.19 11.20
CA GLY A 92 -2.68 37.06 10.28
C GLY A 92 -2.50 38.44 10.91
N GLU A 93 -1.27 38.92 11.01
CA GLU A 93 -0.92 40.25 11.51
C GLU A 93 -0.29 41.04 10.36
N LEU A 94 -1.03 42.01 9.83
CA LEU A 94 -0.56 42.90 8.78
C LEU A 94 -0.05 44.18 9.43
N THR A 95 1.22 44.49 9.23
CA THR A 95 1.86 45.73 9.66
C THR A 95 2.10 46.61 8.43
N ASN A 96 1.59 47.84 8.46
CA ASN A 96 2.03 48.89 7.53
C ASN A 96 3.34 49.47 8.09
N LEU A 97 4.42 49.37 7.34
CA LEU A 97 5.75 49.77 7.80
C LEU A 97 5.94 51.30 7.77
N GLU A 98 5.15 52.02 6.97
CA GLU A 98 5.18 53.49 6.90
C GLU A 98 4.40 54.14 8.05
N THR A 99 3.20 53.63 8.35
CA THR A 99 2.30 54.20 9.38
C THR A 99 2.47 53.56 10.76
N GLY A 100 3.04 52.36 10.82
CA GLY A 100 3.11 51.55 12.03
C GLY A 100 1.79 50.92 12.46
N GLU A 101 0.72 51.05 11.66
CA GLU A 101 -0.58 50.45 11.96
C GLU A 101 -0.54 48.93 11.82
N ILE A 102 -1.11 48.24 12.82
CA ILE A 102 -1.18 46.78 12.87
C ILE A 102 -2.64 46.34 12.83
N VAL A 103 -2.98 45.49 11.86
CA VAL A 103 -4.29 44.86 11.72
C VAL A 103 -4.14 43.36 11.92
N GLU A 104 -4.66 42.85 13.03
CA GLU A 104 -4.69 41.42 13.35
C GLU A 104 -6.07 40.84 13.04
N GLN A 105 -6.11 39.72 12.31
CA GLN A 105 -7.35 39.01 11.99
C GLN A 105 -7.11 37.50 11.89
N GLU A 106 -8.08 36.69 12.29
CA GLU A 106 -8.06 35.26 11.99
C GLU A 106 -8.38 35.03 10.50
N VAL A 107 -7.51 34.28 9.82
CA VAL A 107 -7.62 33.95 8.40
C VAL A 107 -7.89 32.46 8.21
N PHE A 108 -8.76 32.12 7.27
CA PHE A 108 -9.07 30.73 6.92
C PHE A 108 -8.08 30.21 5.88
N LEU A 109 -7.32 29.17 6.21
CA LEU A 109 -6.30 28.57 5.35
C LEU A 109 -6.81 27.40 4.51
N GLY A 110 -8.02 26.89 4.79
CA GLY A 110 -8.67 25.85 4.00
C GLY A 110 -9.18 24.68 4.81
N ARG A 111 -9.73 23.69 4.10
CA ARG A 111 -10.09 22.39 4.67
C ARG A 111 -8.98 21.40 4.35
N ILE A 112 -8.57 20.63 5.35
CA ILE A 112 -7.52 19.63 5.22
C ILE A 112 -8.08 18.28 5.70
N PRO A 113 -7.78 17.16 5.01
CA PRO A 113 -8.23 15.85 5.45
C PRO A 113 -7.75 15.49 6.86
N GLN A 114 -8.66 14.96 7.66
CA GLN A 114 -8.42 14.50 9.03
C GLN A 114 -8.20 12.98 9.05
N ILE A 115 -7.27 12.50 9.88
CA ILE A 115 -7.07 11.06 10.09
C ILE A 115 -8.18 10.48 10.98
N THR A 116 -8.64 9.27 10.66
CA THR A 116 -9.58 8.51 11.49
C THR A 116 -8.87 7.85 12.68
N SER A 117 -9.63 7.34 13.66
CA SER A 117 -9.09 6.57 14.78
C SER A 117 -8.36 5.29 14.35
N ARG A 118 -8.65 4.77 13.15
CA ARG A 118 -7.99 3.59 12.55
C ARG A 118 -6.70 3.93 11.81
N GLY A 119 -6.35 5.21 11.67
CA GLY A 119 -5.17 5.64 10.89
C GLY A 119 -5.42 5.78 9.39
N THR A 120 -6.68 5.85 8.94
CA THR A 120 -7.07 6.01 7.53
C THR A 120 -7.57 7.43 7.24
N PHE A 121 -7.76 7.77 5.98
CA PHE A 121 -8.39 9.02 5.52
C PHE A 121 -9.63 8.71 4.69
N ILE A 122 -10.59 9.64 4.67
CA ILE A 122 -11.78 9.51 3.80
C ILE A 122 -11.78 10.69 2.84
N ILE A 123 -11.65 10.37 1.55
CA ILE A 123 -11.59 11.34 0.46
C ILE A 123 -12.70 11.00 -0.52
N ASN A 124 -13.64 11.93 -0.72
CA ASN A 124 -14.82 11.76 -1.58
C ASN A 124 -15.61 10.48 -1.24
N GLY A 125 -15.79 10.21 0.06
CA GLY A 125 -16.45 9.03 0.59
C GLY A 125 -15.68 7.70 0.45
N ILE A 126 -14.44 7.72 -0.04
CA ILE A 126 -13.61 6.53 -0.20
C ILE A 126 -12.52 6.50 0.88
N GLU A 127 -12.41 5.37 1.56
CA GLU A 127 -11.40 5.15 2.58
C GLU A 127 -10.02 4.86 1.94
N ARG A 128 -9.00 5.62 2.34
CA ARG A 128 -7.65 5.62 1.79
C ARG A 128 -6.59 5.42 2.87
N CYS A 129 -5.48 4.82 2.48
CA CYS A 129 -4.28 4.65 3.28
C CYS A 129 -3.14 5.49 2.69
N ILE A 130 -2.37 6.17 3.55
CA ILE A 130 -1.12 6.79 3.15
C ILE A 130 0.03 5.83 3.46
N VAL A 131 0.65 5.30 2.41
CA VAL A 131 1.77 4.38 2.53
C VAL A 131 3.03 5.12 2.98
N ASN A 132 3.74 4.58 3.97
CA ASN A 132 5.00 5.15 4.44
C ASN A 132 6.07 5.04 3.36
N GLN A 133 6.96 6.03 3.26
CA GLN A 133 7.95 6.07 2.18
C GLN A 133 9.37 5.82 2.70
N LEU A 134 10.10 4.89 2.10
CA LEU A 134 11.53 4.68 2.35
C LEU A 134 12.34 5.49 1.34
N ILE A 135 13.04 6.52 1.82
CA ILE A 135 13.90 7.36 0.98
C ILE A 135 15.34 7.32 1.45
N ARG A 136 16.26 7.74 0.58
CA ARG A 136 17.64 8.04 1.00
C ARG A 136 17.61 9.23 1.96
N SER A 137 18.27 9.09 3.10
CA SER A 137 18.33 10.16 4.10
C SER A 137 19.16 11.36 3.58
N PRO A 138 18.84 12.60 3.98
CA PRO A 138 19.73 13.73 3.75
C PRO A 138 21.09 13.51 4.43
N GLY A 139 22.16 13.98 3.81
CA GLY A 139 23.52 13.97 4.34
C GLY A 139 24.57 13.71 3.26
N VAL A 140 25.77 13.30 3.69
CA VAL A 140 26.89 12.98 2.79
C VAL A 140 26.97 11.49 2.52
N TYR A 141 27.39 11.14 1.30
CA TYR A 141 27.55 9.78 0.79
C TYR A 141 28.83 9.67 -0.02
N PHE A 142 29.51 8.54 0.07
CA PHE A 142 30.67 8.22 -0.75
C PHE A 142 30.40 6.98 -1.58
N GLU A 143 30.34 7.13 -2.91
CA GLU A 143 30.01 6.08 -3.86
C GLU A 143 31.25 5.72 -4.70
N THR A 144 31.39 4.45 -5.13
CA THR A 144 32.47 4.05 -6.03
C THR A 144 32.13 4.32 -7.49
N THR A 145 33.08 4.90 -8.22
CA THR A 145 33.05 5.10 -9.66
C THR A 145 34.12 4.22 -10.32
N LYS A 146 33.68 3.29 -11.16
CA LYS A 146 34.58 2.43 -11.95
C LYS A 146 34.71 2.98 -13.37
N TYR A 147 35.94 3.15 -13.82
CA TYR A 147 36.22 3.56 -15.19
C TYR A 147 36.61 2.35 -16.03
N PRO A 148 36.01 2.15 -17.21
CA PRO A 148 36.41 1.06 -18.11
C PRO A 148 37.90 1.15 -18.46
N GLY A 149 38.62 0.04 -18.27
CA GLY A 149 40.05 -0.10 -18.56
C GLY A 149 41.02 0.23 -17.40
N LEU A 150 40.52 0.65 -16.23
CA LEU A 150 41.35 0.89 -15.04
C LEU A 150 41.02 -0.14 -13.95
N THR A 151 42.06 -0.65 -13.30
CA THR A 151 41.94 -1.53 -12.12
C THR A 151 41.64 -0.73 -10.84
N GLN A 152 42.14 0.50 -10.75
CA GLN A 152 41.88 1.40 -9.64
C GLN A 152 40.42 1.87 -9.64
N VAL A 153 39.80 1.86 -8.45
CA VAL A 153 38.47 2.38 -8.22
C VAL A 153 38.58 3.84 -7.76
N PHE A 154 37.73 4.69 -8.32
CA PHE A 154 37.62 6.10 -7.92
C PHE A 154 36.39 6.30 -7.07
N TYR A 155 36.33 7.39 -6.33
CA TYR A 155 35.20 7.69 -5.45
C TYR A 155 34.51 8.99 -5.88
N THR A 156 33.23 9.10 -5.54
CA THR A 156 32.44 10.33 -5.70
C THR A 156 31.74 10.60 -4.39
N ALA A 157 31.94 11.80 -3.84
CA ALA A 157 31.17 12.23 -2.68
C ALA A 157 29.91 12.98 -3.13
N ALA A 158 28.80 12.82 -2.42
CA ALA A 158 27.54 13.52 -2.72
C ALA A 158 26.90 14.04 -1.42
N ILE A 159 26.75 15.37 -1.33
CA ILE A 159 26.00 16.04 -0.25
C ILE A 159 24.57 16.26 -0.74
N ARG A 160 23.63 15.63 -0.04
CA ARG A 160 22.20 15.66 -0.35
C ARG A 160 21.45 16.38 0.79
N PRO A 161 20.98 17.62 0.60
CA PRO A 161 20.20 18.32 1.62
C PRO A 161 18.77 17.75 1.72
N GLU A 162 18.05 18.11 2.79
CA GLU A 162 16.61 17.85 2.88
C GLU A 162 15.84 18.74 1.89
N ARG A 163 16.32 19.97 1.71
CA ARG A 163 15.82 20.93 0.73
C ARG A 163 16.97 21.75 0.14
N GLY A 164 16.94 21.96 -1.17
CA GLY A 164 17.91 22.81 -1.87
C GLY A 164 18.77 22.03 -2.85
N ALA A 165 19.88 22.64 -3.27
CA ALA A 165 20.72 22.10 -4.33
C ALA A 165 21.63 20.95 -3.85
N TRP A 166 21.79 19.91 -4.67
CA TRP A 166 22.71 18.81 -4.42
C TRP A 166 24.13 19.20 -4.85
N ILE A 167 25.13 18.74 -4.11
CA ILE A 167 26.54 18.93 -4.48
C ILE A 167 27.21 17.57 -4.64
N GLU A 168 27.86 17.36 -5.78
CA GLU A 168 28.61 16.13 -6.07
C GLU A 168 30.08 16.45 -6.32
N PHE A 169 30.97 15.61 -5.82
CA PHE A 169 32.42 15.72 -5.92
C PHE A 169 33.02 14.48 -6.62
N PRO A 170 32.90 14.36 -7.96
CA PRO A 170 33.49 13.24 -8.67
C PRO A 170 35.01 13.36 -8.77
N THR A 171 35.73 12.28 -8.41
CA THR A 171 37.15 12.12 -8.71
C THR A 171 37.32 11.48 -10.10
N TYR A 172 38.15 12.08 -10.94
CA TYR A 172 38.42 11.61 -12.31
C TYR A 172 39.76 10.88 -12.43
N ARG A 173 39.96 10.23 -13.58
CA ARG A 173 41.13 9.40 -13.93
C ARG A 173 42.51 10.06 -13.73
N ASN A 174 42.60 11.39 -13.80
CA ASN A 174 43.84 12.14 -13.61
C ASN A 174 44.08 12.58 -12.16
N ASN A 175 43.41 11.95 -11.20
CA ASN A 175 43.39 12.36 -9.79
C ASN A 175 42.85 13.79 -9.59
N GLU A 176 42.03 14.30 -10.51
CA GLU A 176 41.40 15.62 -10.41
C GLU A 176 40.02 15.51 -9.75
N ILE A 177 39.73 16.36 -8.77
CA ILE A 177 38.43 16.42 -8.09
C ILE A 177 37.65 17.63 -8.59
N TYR A 178 36.47 17.39 -9.14
CA TYR A 178 35.56 18.46 -9.56
C TYR A 178 34.38 18.54 -8.61
N ALA A 179 33.62 19.62 -8.71
CA ALA A 179 32.32 19.78 -8.10
C ALA A 179 31.24 20.01 -9.18
N ARG A 180 30.00 19.63 -8.84
CA ARG A 180 28.79 19.85 -9.63
C ARG A 180 27.64 20.26 -8.73
N ILE A 181 26.76 21.14 -9.19
CA ILE A 181 25.57 21.58 -8.45
C ILE A 181 24.33 21.12 -9.22
N ASN A 182 23.44 20.34 -8.58
CA ASN A 182 22.26 19.75 -9.23
C ASN A 182 22.59 18.96 -10.51
N GLN A 183 23.74 18.28 -10.53
CA GLN A 183 24.25 17.56 -11.71
C GLN A 183 24.51 18.47 -12.94
N ARG A 184 24.57 19.79 -12.73
CA ARG A 184 24.89 20.81 -13.73
C ARG A 184 26.19 21.51 -13.38
N GLY A 185 26.86 21.97 -14.42
CA GLY A 185 28.17 22.62 -14.31
C GLY A 185 29.26 21.65 -13.86
N ARG A 186 30.44 21.78 -14.44
CA ARG A 186 31.64 21.08 -13.99
C ARG A 186 32.72 22.12 -13.77
N PHE A 187 33.20 22.23 -12.54
CA PHE A 187 34.26 23.15 -12.14
C PHE A 187 35.15 22.49 -11.07
N PRO A 188 36.43 22.88 -10.94
CA PRO A 188 37.33 22.31 -9.93
C PRO A 188 36.77 22.48 -8.51
N VAL A 189 36.95 21.50 -7.63
CA VAL A 189 36.43 21.60 -6.25
C VAL A 189 37.04 22.78 -5.48
N THR A 190 38.27 23.17 -5.84
CA THR A 190 38.98 24.33 -5.28
C THR A 190 38.31 25.65 -5.64
N ALA A 191 37.66 25.76 -6.81
CA ALA A 191 36.84 26.92 -7.16
C ALA A 191 35.61 26.99 -6.24
N LEU A 192 34.96 25.86 -5.96
CA LEU A 192 33.83 25.84 -5.01
C LEU A 192 34.26 26.24 -3.59
N LEU A 193 35.39 25.72 -3.09
CA LEU A 193 35.93 26.09 -1.77
C LEU A 193 36.22 27.60 -1.68
N LYS A 194 36.82 28.20 -2.72
CA LYS A 194 37.03 29.65 -2.80
C LYS A 194 35.72 30.43 -2.83
N ALA A 195 34.70 29.95 -3.56
CA ALA A 195 33.38 30.57 -3.59
C ALA A 195 32.72 30.59 -2.19
N PHE A 196 32.92 29.52 -1.40
CA PHE A 196 32.53 29.45 0.03
C PHE A 196 33.43 30.28 0.96
N GLY A 197 34.43 30.97 0.44
CA GLY A 197 35.29 31.88 1.18
C GLY A 197 36.44 31.19 1.93
N VAL A 198 36.94 30.07 1.41
CA VAL A 198 38.21 29.44 1.84
C VAL A 198 39.34 30.02 0.97
N LYS A 199 40.33 30.67 1.60
CA LYS A 199 41.41 31.35 0.84
C LYS A 199 42.35 30.34 0.18
N LEU A 200 43.01 30.71 -0.92
CA LEU A 200 43.99 29.83 -1.58
C LEU A 200 45.13 29.38 -0.64
N SER A 201 45.63 30.29 0.22
CA SER A 201 46.63 29.97 1.23
C SER A 201 46.11 28.97 2.27
N GLU A 202 44.84 29.08 2.63
CA GLU A 202 44.17 28.18 3.57
C GLU A 202 43.93 26.80 2.96
N ILE A 203 43.52 26.71 1.68
CA ILE A 203 43.43 25.45 0.93
C ILE A 203 44.79 24.74 0.92
N LYS A 204 45.88 25.47 0.65
CA LYS A 204 47.25 24.93 0.68
C LYS A 204 47.70 24.49 2.08
N ASN A 205 47.20 25.11 3.14
CA ASN A 205 47.53 24.71 4.51
C ASN A 205 46.72 23.49 4.98
N ILE A 206 45.43 23.45 4.62
CA ILE A 206 44.53 22.33 4.93
C ILE A 206 44.96 21.07 4.18
N PHE A 207 45.44 21.23 2.94
CA PHE A 207 45.94 20.17 2.09
C PHE A 207 47.40 20.48 1.68
N PRO A 208 48.39 20.25 2.58
CA PRO A 208 49.78 20.65 2.35
C PRO A 208 50.44 19.90 1.19
N ASN A 209 51.34 20.60 0.49
CA ASN A 209 52.14 20.08 -0.63
C ASN A 209 53.32 19.22 -0.12
N ASN A 210 53.06 18.02 0.37
CA ASN A 210 54.10 17.02 0.64
C ASN A 210 53.88 15.79 -0.27
N GLU A 211 54.92 15.01 -0.54
CA GLU A 211 54.89 13.88 -1.49
C GLU A 211 54.17 12.64 -0.91
N THR A 212 52.86 12.73 -0.65
CA THR A 212 52.00 11.57 -0.35
C THR A 212 50.86 11.44 -1.36
N ASP A 213 50.41 10.22 -1.65
CA ASP A 213 49.35 9.92 -2.63
C ASP A 213 48.05 10.72 -2.42
N ALA A 214 47.75 11.10 -1.18
CA ALA A 214 46.59 11.93 -0.81
C ALA A 214 46.68 13.37 -1.33
N GLN A 215 47.89 13.93 -1.38
CA GLN A 215 48.12 15.36 -1.61
C GLN A 215 48.25 15.70 -3.11
N GLN A 216 48.46 14.68 -3.97
CA GLN A 216 48.45 14.83 -5.43
C GLN A 216 47.07 15.27 -5.97
N TYR A 217 45.96 14.87 -5.33
CA TYR A 217 44.62 15.16 -5.84
C TYR A 217 44.29 16.65 -5.88
N ILE A 218 44.58 17.37 -4.79
CA ILE A 218 44.35 18.82 -4.72
C ILE A 218 45.36 19.58 -5.58
N HIS A 219 46.61 19.12 -5.65
CA HIS A 219 47.62 19.73 -6.51
C HIS A 219 47.21 19.68 -8.00
N GLN A 220 46.81 18.50 -8.49
CA GLN A 220 46.32 18.34 -9.87
C GLN A 220 45.04 19.14 -10.12
N THR A 221 44.17 19.24 -9.13
CA THR A 221 42.96 20.06 -9.22
C THR A 221 43.28 21.56 -9.30
N LEU A 222 44.20 22.06 -8.48
CA LEU A 222 44.66 23.46 -8.52
C LEU A 222 45.32 23.82 -9.85
N ALA A 223 46.04 22.88 -10.48
CA ALA A 223 46.63 23.09 -11.81
C ALA A 223 45.57 23.28 -12.92
N ARG A 224 44.33 22.80 -12.71
CA ARG A 224 43.19 22.99 -13.62
C ARG A 224 42.30 24.16 -13.23
N ASP A 225 42.51 24.76 -12.07
CA ASP A 225 41.70 25.85 -11.55
C ASP A 225 42.22 27.19 -12.06
N THR A 226 41.41 27.85 -12.89
CA THR A 226 41.73 29.14 -13.52
C THR A 226 41.46 30.33 -12.61
N THR A 227 40.88 30.12 -11.42
CA THR A 227 40.46 31.20 -10.53
C THR A 227 41.48 31.44 -9.42
N ALA A 228 41.66 32.68 -8.98
CA ALA A 228 42.56 33.05 -7.88
C ALA A 228 41.78 33.64 -6.69
N THR A 229 40.76 34.46 -6.97
CA THR A 229 39.96 35.17 -5.95
C THR A 229 38.59 34.51 -5.72
N GLN A 230 37.91 34.88 -4.63
CA GLN A 230 36.55 34.44 -4.36
C GLN A 230 35.56 34.93 -5.43
N GLU A 231 35.73 36.15 -5.94
CA GLU A 231 34.85 36.74 -6.95
C GLU A 231 34.96 36.01 -8.29
N GLU A 232 36.19 35.71 -8.73
CA GLU A 232 36.43 34.90 -9.94
C GLU A 232 35.83 33.50 -9.80
N ALA A 233 35.97 32.89 -8.62
CA ALA A 233 35.39 31.58 -8.32
C ALA A 233 33.86 31.59 -8.34
N LEU A 234 33.21 32.62 -7.76
CA LEU A 234 31.76 32.79 -7.81
C LEU A 234 31.27 32.90 -9.27
N LEU A 235 31.95 33.72 -10.07
CA LEU A 235 31.63 33.88 -11.50
C LEU A 235 31.80 32.59 -12.30
N GLU A 236 32.88 31.84 -12.06
CA GLU A 236 33.14 30.57 -12.74
C GLU A 236 32.07 29.54 -12.42
N VAL A 237 31.74 29.36 -11.14
CA VAL A 237 30.69 28.43 -10.70
C VAL A 237 29.33 28.84 -11.27
N TYR A 238 28.98 30.13 -11.22
CA TYR A 238 27.72 30.63 -11.77
C TYR A 238 27.61 30.39 -13.28
N THR A 239 28.64 30.75 -14.05
CA THR A 239 28.67 30.60 -15.51
C THR A 239 28.57 29.14 -15.95
N LYS A 240 29.23 28.23 -15.24
CA LYS A 240 29.16 26.78 -15.54
C LYS A 240 27.82 26.17 -15.16
N THR A 241 27.16 26.68 -14.12
CA THR A 241 25.88 26.16 -13.65
C THR A 241 24.70 26.68 -14.47
N ASN A 242 24.75 27.95 -14.89
CA ASN A 242 23.72 28.64 -15.67
C ASN A 242 24.30 29.11 -17.02
N PRO A 243 24.48 28.19 -18.00
CA PRO A 243 25.04 28.55 -19.30
C PRO A 243 24.09 29.48 -20.07
N GLY A 244 24.59 30.64 -20.50
CA GLY A 244 23.85 31.65 -21.27
C GLY A 244 23.47 32.90 -20.46
N ASP A 245 23.58 32.86 -19.14
CA ASP A 245 23.33 34.04 -18.29
C ASP A 245 24.48 35.05 -18.38
N PRO A 246 24.21 36.37 -18.25
CA PRO A 246 25.25 37.38 -18.20
C PRO A 246 26.22 37.17 -17.03
N ARG A 247 27.53 37.28 -17.31
CA ARG A 247 28.60 37.11 -16.31
C ARG A 247 28.78 38.36 -15.44
N ILE A 248 27.81 38.60 -14.55
CA ILE A 248 27.77 39.73 -13.60
C ILE A 248 28.04 39.21 -12.18
N LEU A 249 28.95 39.85 -11.45
CA LEU A 249 29.36 39.43 -10.10
C LEU A 249 28.21 39.45 -9.10
N GLU A 250 27.37 40.49 -9.13
CA GLU A 250 26.21 40.63 -8.25
C GLU A 250 25.21 39.48 -8.43
N ASN A 251 24.94 39.08 -9.67
CA ASN A 251 24.09 37.93 -9.98
C ASN A 251 24.68 36.63 -9.42
N ALA A 252 25.99 36.43 -9.56
CA ALA A 252 26.68 35.26 -9.03
C ALA A 252 26.65 35.21 -7.49
N GLN A 253 26.83 36.36 -6.82
CA GLN A 253 26.73 36.47 -5.36
C GLN A 253 25.32 36.17 -4.87
N ASN A 254 24.30 36.77 -5.50
CA ASN A 254 22.89 36.53 -5.17
C ASN A 254 22.48 35.07 -5.43
N PHE A 255 22.95 34.48 -6.53
CA PHE A 255 22.77 33.06 -6.82
C PHE A 255 23.34 32.18 -5.69
N PHE A 256 24.58 32.42 -5.26
CA PHE A 256 25.20 31.63 -4.19
C PHE A 256 24.51 31.80 -2.84
N LYS A 257 24.20 33.05 -2.47
CA LYS A 257 23.46 33.39 -1.25
C LYS A 257 22.15 32.63 -1.19
N ASN A 258 21.37 32.65 -2.28
CA ASN A 258 20.09 31.95 -2.35
C ASN A 258 20.23 30.43 -2.45
N THR A 259 21.29 29.93 -3.08
CA THR A 259 21.45 28.47 -3.29
C THR A 259 21.90 27.74 -2.02
N PHE A 260 22.76 28.33 -1.19
CA PHE A 260 23.39 27.64 -0.06
C PHE A 260 23.21 28.32 1.30
N PHE A 261 23.03 29.64 1.34
CA PHE A 261 23.06 30.42 2.58
C PHE A 261 21.71 31.03 2.98
N ASN A 262 20.67 30.79 2.19
CA ASN A 262 19.32 31.25 2.48
C ASN A 262 18.48 30.10 3.06
N PRO A 263 18.09 30.15 4.35
CA PRO A 263 17.29 29.11 4.99
C PRO A 263 15.96 28.83 4.29
N ARG A 264 15.40 29.80 3.55
CA ARG A 264 14.17 29.62 2.77
C ARG A 264 14.35 28.58 1.66
N TYR A 265 15.52 28.56 1.00
CA TYR A 265 15.78 27.73 -0.17
C TYR A 265 16.66 26.51 0.10
N PHE A 266 17.55 26.58 1.09
CA PHE A 266 18.47 25.51 1.43
C PHE A 266 18.35 25.11 2.91
N SER A 267 18.32 23.80 3.17
CA SER A 267 18.41 23.24 4.52
C SER A 267 18.85 21.78 4.47
N LEU A 268 19.87 21.43 5.24
CA LEU A 268 20.23 20.06 5.59
C LEU A 268 19.15 19.40 6.45
N GLY A 269 18.42 20.23 7.22
CA GLY A 269 17.46 19.78 8.22
C GLY A 269 18.12 19.07 9.39
N LYS A 270 17.27 18.71 10.38
CA LYS A 270 17.69 17.96 11.58
C LYS A 270 18.43 16.66 11.21
N VAL A 271 17.88 15.91 10.24
CA VAL A 271 18.43 14.61 9.81
C VAL A 271 19.74 14.78 9.05
N GLY A 272 19.81 15.71 8.10
CA GLY A 272 21.03 15.91 7.30
C GLY A 272 22.19 16.39 8.15
N ARG A 273 21.95 17.31 9.08
CA ARG A 273 22.98 17.78 10.01
C ARG A 273 23.49 16.65 10.91
N TYR A 274 22.58 15.85 11.49
CA TYR A 274 22.93 14.67 12.30
C TYR A 274 23.79 13.69 11.51
N LYS A 275 23.39 13.38 10.26
CA LYS A 275 24.10 12.39 9.44
C LYS A 275 25.49 12.86 9.01
N ILE A 276 25.63 14.12 8.60
CA ILE A 276 26.94 14.68 8.22
C ILE A 276 27.87 14.71 9.44
N ASN A 277 27.37 15.12 10.61
CA ASN A 277 28.13 15.08 11.86
C ASN A 277 28.66 13.68 12.15
N LYS A 278 27.79 12.68 12.09
CA LYS A 278 28.14 11.28 12.37
C LYS A 278 29.14 10.73 11.34
N ARG A 279 28.96 11.01 10.04
CA ARG A 279 29.78 10.43 8.97
C ARG A 279 31.15 11.09 8.81
N LEU A 280 31.25 12.40 9.09
CA LEU A 280 32.50 13.18 8.99
C LEU A 280 33.16 13.45 10.35
N ASN A 281 32.61 12.91 11.44
CA ASN A 281 33.08 13.13 12.81
C ASN A 281 33.13 14.62 13.20
N LEU A 282 32.07 15.36 12.87
CA LEU A 282 31.89 16.77 13.21
C LEU A 282 30.94 16.92 14.42
N ASN A 283 31.16 17.95 15.23
CA ASN A 283 30.44 18.18 16.49
C ASN A 283 29.54 19.43 16.47
N PHE A 284 28.98 19.79 15.30
CA PHE A 284 28.03 20.91 15.22
C PHE A 284 26.74 20.61 15.99
N PRO A 285 26.19 21.53 16.80
CA PRO A 285 24.88 21.37 17.42
C PRO A 285 23.77 21.13 16.39
N ILE A 286 22.77 20.30 16.73
CA ILE A 286 21.61 20.01 15.87
C ILE A 286 20.54 21.11 16.05
N GLU A 287 20.90 22.34 15.68
CA GLU A 287 20.07 23.54 15.81
C GLU A 287 19.87 24.22 14.46
N GLU A 288 18.78 24.96 14.27
CA GLU A 288 18.40 25.52 12.95
C GLU A 288 19.49 26.37 12.30
N LYS A 289 20.26 27.14 13.09
CA LYS A 289 21.40 27.93 12.60
C LYS A 289 22.47 27.10 11.87
N PHE A 290 22.59 25.81 12.20
CA PHE A 290 23.57 24.89 11.62
C PHE A 290 22.95 23.99 10.54
N TYR A 291 21.70 24.21 10.14
CA TYR A 291 21.08 23.48 9.03
C TYR A 291 21.54 24.01 7.67
N LEU A 292 22.25 25.13 7.61
CA LEU A 292 22.96 25.56 6.41
C LEU A 292 24.32 24.85 6.31
N LEU A 293 24.82 24.74 5.08
CA LEU A 293 26.12 24.13 4.83
C LEU A 293 27.25 25.01 5.39
N GLN A 294 28.12 24.43 6.21
CA GLN A 294 29.30 25.09 6.77
C GLN A 294 30.51 24.85 5.87
N LYS A 295 31.55 25.69 6.01
CA LYS A 295 32.79 25.52 5.22
C LYS A 295 33.49 24.20 5.57
N GLU A 296 33.45 23.85 6.85
CA GLU A 296 34.02 22.64 7.43
C GLU A 296 33.37 21.39 6.85
N ASP A 297 32.07 21.42 6.53
CA ASP A 297 31.38 20.30 5.89
C ASP A 297 32.01 19.95 4.54
N LEU A 298 32.31 20.97 3.73
CA LEU A 298 32.94 20.80 2.41
C LEU A 298 34.38 20.32 2.55
N ILE A 299 35.13 20.91 3.47
CA ILE A 299 36.54 20.57 3.71
C ILE A 299 36.66 19.11 4.14
N GLU A 300 35.89 18.67 5.14
CA GLU A 300 35.93 17.29 5.62
C GLU A 300 35.39 16.31 4.58
N THR A 301 34.38 16.69 3.79
CA THR A 301 33.90 15.86 2.69
C THR A 301 35.00 15.60 1.67
N VAL A 302 35.75 16.63 1.28
CA VAL A 302 36.87 16.50 0.33
C VAL A 302 38.02 15.70 0.96
N ARG A 303 38.33 15.93 2.24
CA ARG A 303 39.35 15.18 2.97
C ARG A 303 39.03 13.68 3.02
N GLU A 304 37.79 13.34 3.35
CA GLU A 304 37.33 11.95 3.39
C GLU A 304 37.32 11.32 1.99
N LEU A 305 36.92 12.07 0.97
CA LEU A 305 36.98 11.63 -0.42
C LEU A 305 38.42 11.28 -0.84
N ILE A 306 39.39 12.13 -0.48
CA ILE A 306 40.82 11.89 -0.74
C ILE A 306 41.28 10.64 0.01
N ARG A 307 40.94 10.51 1.30
CA ARG A 307 41.29 9.33 2.12
C ARG A 307 40.79 8.05 1.46
N LEU A 308 39.54 8.02 0.98
CA LEU A 308 38.98 6.84 0.30
C LEU A 308 39.68 6.53 -1.03
N ASN A 309 40.01 7.54 -1.83
CA ASN A 309 40.75 7.32 -3.08
C ASN A 309 42.17 6.77 -2.84
N VAL A 310 42.80 7.07 -1.70
CA VAL A 310 44.13 6.56 -1.32
C VAL A 310 44.06 5.19 -0.64
N GLN A 311 43.24 5.06 0.40
CA GLN A 311 43.15 3.84 1.21
C GLN A 311 42.33 2.73 0.55
N GLN A 312 41.57 3.04 -0.51
CA GLN A 312 40.70 2.10 -1.24
C GLN A 312 39.76 1.31 -0.30
N SER A 313 39.26 1.98 0.75
CA SER A 313 38.33 1.39 1.72
C SER A 313 36.92 1.24 1.13
N ALA A 314 36.07 0.43 1.78
CA ALA A 314 34.70 0.22 1.34
C ALA A 314 33.90 1.54 1.27
N ALA A 315 33.19 1.74 0.15
CA ALA A 315 32.25 2.84 -0.02
C ALA A 315 30.99 2.67 0.84
N ASP A 316 30.21 3.74 0.97
CA ASP A 316 28.96 3.69 1.72
C ASP A 316 27.93 2.82 0.99
N ASN A 317 27.33 1.85 1.70
CA ASN A 317 26.19 1.10 1.18
C ASN A 317 24.91 1.96 1.30
N ILE A 318 24.47 2.54 0.18
CA ILE A 318 23.29 3.42 0.12
C ILE A 318 21.98 2.70 0.48
N ASP A 319 21.96 1.38 0.36
CA ASP A 319 20.79 0.56 0.61
C ASP A 319 20.66 0.15 2.09
N HIS A 320 21.72 0.35 2.88
CA HIS A 320 21.71 0.12 4.33
C HIS A 320 20.70 1.01 5.05
N LEU A 321 20.01 0.49 6.08
CA LEU A 321 18.97 1.25 6.78
C LEU A 321 19.48 2.42 7.63
N SER A 322 20.79 2.55 7.88
CA SER A 322 21.37 3.80 8.42
C SER A 322 21.42 4.93 7.39
N ASN A 323 21.31 4.58 6.11
CA ASN A 323 21.32 5.50 4.98
C ASN A 323 19.92 5.75 4.41
N ARG A 324 18.92 4.95 4.81
CA ARG A 324 17.54 5.07 4.37
C ARG A 324 16.61 5.36 5.54
N ARG A 325 15.76 6.37 5.39
CA ARG A 325 14.78 6.77 6.42
C ARG A 325 13.35 6.60 5.94
N VAL A 326 12.46 6.37 6.89
CA VAL A 326 11.01 6.28 6.68
C VAL A 326 10.37 7.65 6.90
N ARG A 327 9.73 8.17 5.85
CA ARG A 327 8.80 9.29 5.93
C ARG A 327 7.40 8.74 6.17
N ALA A 328 6.86 9.03 7.35
CA ALA A 328 5.49 8.67 7.69
C ALA A 328 4.49 9.75 7.21
N VAL A 329 3.19 9.49 7.37
CA VAL A 329 2.10 10.33 6.82
C VAL A 329 2.22 11.82 7.15
N GLY A 330 2.51 12.19 8.39
CA GLY A 330 2.59 13.60 8.79
C GLY A 330 3.71 14.34 8.09
N GLU A 331 4.85 13.70 7.88
CA GLU A 331 5.99 14.30 7.17
C GLU A 331 5.73 14.45 5.67
N LEU A 332 4.98 13.51 5.08
CA LEU A 332 4.52 13.61 3.70
C LEU A 332 3.50 14.74 3.55
N MET A 333 2.52 14.83 4.46
CA MET A 333 1.53 15.92 4.47
C MET A 333 2.21 17.27 4.67
N LYS A 334 3.18 17.37 5.60
CA LYS A 334 3.99 18.58 5.81
C LYS A 334 4.67 19.05 4.53
N TYR A 335 5.26 18.13 3.76
CA TYR A 335 5.93 18.46 2.51
C TYR A 335 4.99 19.06 1.45
N TYR A 336 3.79 18.49 1.28
CA TYR A 336 2.79 19.05 0.37
C TYR A 336 2.17 20.33 0.90
N PHE A 337 1.94 20.43 2.21
CA PHE A 337 1.50 21.65 2.86
C PHE A 337 2.52 22.78 2.64
N GLU A 338 3.81 22.54 2.85
CA GLU A 338 4.90 23.49 2.56
C GLU A 338 4.87 23.97 1.12
N ARG A 339 4.65 23.08 0.14
CA ARG A 339 4.54 23.45 -1.27
C ARG A 339 3.35 24.40 -1.51
N GLY A 340 2.20 24.10 -0.93
CA GLY A 340 1.02 24.97 -0.99
C GLY A 340 1.24 26.33 -0.33
N VAL A 341 1.93 26.34 0.82
CA VAL A 341 2.27 27.55 1.58
C VAL A 341 3.28 28.43 0.82
N ARG A 342 4.27 27.87 0.12
CA ARG A 342 5.17 28.67 -0.75
C ARG A 342 4.44 29.34 -1.91
N MET A 343 3.45 28.67 -2.48
CA MET A 343 2.61 29.29 -3.52
C MET A 343 1.74 30.41 -2.93
N LEU A 344 1.26 30.23 -1.69
CA LEU A 344 0.54 31.27 -0.95
C LEU A 344 1.44 32.47 -0.65
N GLU A 345 2.66 32.25 -0.15
CA GLU A 345 3.67 33.29 0.11
C GLU A 345 3.89 34.17 -1.12
N ARG A 346 4.17 33.55 -2.27
CA ARG A 346 4.37 34.28 -3.53
C ARG A 346 3.14 35.11 -3.93
N ASN A 347 1.94 34.54 -3.82
CA ASN A 347 0.70 35.25 -4.14
C ASN A 347 0.46 36.44 -3.21
N ILE A 348 0.82 36.32 -1.92
CA ILE A 348 0.73 37.41 -0.94
C ILE A 348 1.74 38.50 -1.29
N GLN A 349 3.00 38.15 -1.54
CA GLN A 349 4.06 39.10 -1.90
C GLN A 349 3.72 39.89 -3.18
N GLU A 350 3.21 39.22 -4.22
CA GLU A 350 2.73 39.86 -5.45
C GLU A 350 1.57 40.83 -5.17
N ARG A 351 0.60 40.44 -4.32
CA ARG A 351 -0.54 41.31 -3.94
C ARG A 351 -0.13 42.51 -3.11
N LEU A 352 0.80 42.34 -2.16
CA LEU A 352 1.33 43.43 -1.34
C LEU A 352 2.02 44.48 -2.23
N SER A 353 2.73 44.03 -3.27
CA SER A 353 3.46 44.92 -4.19
C SER A 353 2.56 45.67 -5.17
N VAL A 354 1.35 45.16 -5.44
CA VAL A 354 0.37 45.77 -6.35
C VAL A 354 -0.66 46.63 -5.60
N ALA A 355 -0.76 46.48 -4.28
CA ALA A 355 -1.74 47.21 -3.50
C ALA A 355 -1.46 48.72 -3.50
N SER A 356 -2.51 49.52 -3.72
CA SER A 356 -2.45 50.97 -3.60
C SER A 356 -2.39 51.36 -2.13
N LEU A 357 -1.52 52.31 -1.77
CA LEU A 357 -1.39 52.85 -0.40
C LEU A 357 -2.72 53.41 0.16
N ASP A 358 -3.64 53.82 -0.72
CA ASP A 358 -4.94 54.40 -0.35
C ASP A 358 -6.02 53.36 0.07
N LYS A 359 -5.77 52.05 -0.08
CA LYS A 359 -6.74 51.00 0.27
C LYS A 359 -6.42 50.37 1.62
N VAL A 360 -7.42 50.30 2.50
CA VAL A 360 -7.34 49.52 3.74
C VAL A 360 -7.18 48.03 3.39
N LEU A 361 -5.96 47.53 3.54
CA LEU A 361 -5.65 46.12 3.40
C LEU A 361 -5.95 45.39 4.71
N THR A 362 -6.47 44.16 4.59
CA THR A 362 -6.66 43.27 5.73
C THR A 362 -6.04 41.91 5.42
N PRO A 363 -5.60 41.16 6.44
CA PRO A 363 -5.07 39.81 6.26
C PRO A 363 -6.01 38.88 5.46
N SER A 364 -7.33 38.98 5.67
CA SER A 364 -8.32 38.15 4.98
C SER A 364 -8.44 38.41 3.47
N LEU A 365 -8.12 39.63 3.00
CA LEU A 365 -8.07 39.96 1.57
C LEU A 365 -6.80 39.40 0.89
N LEU A 366 -5.70 39.32 1.64
CA LEU A 366 -4.40 38.87 1.13
C LEU A 366 -4.31 37.34 1.07
N VAL A 367 -4.79 36.65 2.10
CA VAL A 367 -4.64 35.20 2.26
C VAL A 367 -5.71 34.44 1.46
N ASN A 368 -5.27 33.65 0.48
CA ASN A 368 -6.14 32.78 -0.32
C ASN A 368 -5.87 31.31 0.00
N SER A 369 -6.87 30.56 0.45
CA SER A 369 -6.70 29.13 0.80
C SER A 369 -6.47 28.19 -0.39
N ARG A 370 -6.79 28.62 -1.63
CA ARG A 370 -6.76 27.75 -2.82
C ARG A 370 -5.43 27.01 -3.06
N PRO A 371 -4.24 27.63 -2.93
CA PRO A 371 -2.97 26.94 -3.17
C PRO A 371 -2.73 25.79 -2.19
N ILE A 372 -3.07 25.97 -0.91
CA ILE A 372 -2.95 24.94 0.13
C ILE A 372 -3.90 23.77 -0.18
N VAL A 373 -5.19 24.08 -0.38
CA VAL A 373 -6.21 23.05 -0.67
C VAL A 373 -5.88 22.28 -1.95
N ALA A 374 -5.43 22.97 -3.00
CA ALA A 374 -5.04 22.34 -4.26
C ALA A 374 -3.86 21.39 -4.08
N SER A 375 -2.82 21.78 -3.33
CA SER A 375 -1.66 20.91 -3.10
C SER A 375 -2.01 19.68 -2.25
N MET A 376 -2.86 19.83 -1.23
CA MET A 376 -3.35 18.69 -0.46
C MET A 376 -4.24 17.77 -1.30
N ARG A 377 -5.10 18.32 -2.16
CA ARG A 377 -5.93 17.53 -3.09
C ARG A 377 -5.09 16.78 -4.11
N GLU A 378 -4.01 17.37 -4.62
CA GLU A 378 -3.03 16.70 -5.47
C GLU A 378 -2.43 15.49 -4.75
N PHE A 379 -1.98 15.66 -3.50
CA PHE A 379 -1.42 14.57 -2.69
C PHE A 379 -2.41 13.41 -2.52
N PHE A 380 -3.60 13.68 -1.99
CA PHE A 380 -4.58 12.61 -1.73
C PHE A 380 -5.19 12.02 -3.00
N GLY A 381 -5.32 12.80 -4.07
CA GLY A 381 -5.95 12.38 -5.31
C GLY A 381 -5.03 11.59 -6.25
N THR A 382 -3.79 12.06 -6.44
CA THR A 382 -2.88 11.59 -7.51
C THR A 382 -1.59 10.94 -7.02
N SER A 383 -1.21 11.11 -5.76
CA SER A 383 0.02 10.51 -5.25
C SER A 383 -0.05 8.98 -5.28
N GLN A 384 1.05 8.35 -5.70
CA GLN A 384 1.22 6.89 -5.60
C GLN A 384 1.20 6.37 -4.16
N LEU A 385 1.45 7.25 -3.18
CA LEU A 385 1.44 6.93 -1.75
C LEU A 385 0.04 7.01 -1.14
N SER A 386 -0.90 7.72 -1.77
CA SER A 386 -2.32 7.78 -1.36
C SER A 386 -3.11 6.69 -2.08
N GLN A 387 -3.18 5.52 -1.46
CA GLN A 387 -3.78 4.33 -2.06
C GLN A 387 -5.19 4.11 -1.51
N TYR A 388 -6.05 3.46 -2.30
CA TYR A 388 -7.28 2.90 -1.74
C TYR A 388 -6.91 1.92 -0.64
N MET A 389 -7.60 1.99 0.49
CA MET A 389 -7.34 1.06 1.58
C MET A 389 -7.66 -0.36 1.11
N ASP A 390 -6.76 -1.31 1.38
CA ASP A 390 -6.98 -2.73 1.07
C ASP A 390 -7.87 -3.29 2.18
N GLN A 391 -9.12 -3.62 1.86
CA GLN A 391 -10.16 -3.96 2.84
C GLN A 391 -10.71 -5.38 2.65
N SER A 392 -9.92 -6.25 2.05
CA SER A 392 -10.26 -7.65 1.86
C SER A 392 -10.60 -8.27 3.23
N ASN A 393 -9.75 -8.07 4.23
CA ASN A 393 -9.98 -8.46 5.62
C ASN A 393 -9.16 -7.55 6.60
N PRO A 394 -9.41 -7.61 7.92
CA PRO A 394 -8.72 -6.75 8.89
C PRO A 394 -7.18 -6.89 8.92
N LEU A 395 -6.63 -8.07 8.61
CA LEU A 395 -5.17 -8.24 8.51
C LEU A 395 -4.62 -7.42 7.32
N SER A 396 -5.31 -7.45 6.19
CA SER A 396 -4.91 -6.68 5.01
C SER A 396 -4.88 -5.17 5.29
N GLU A 397 -5.82 -4.68 6.11
CA GLU A 397 -5.86 -3.28 6.54
C GLU A 397 -4.61 -2.92 7.35
N ILE A 398 -4.30 -3.69 8.39
CA ILE A 398 -3.13 -3.47 9.25
C ILE A 398 -1.83 -3.53 8.43
N GLU A 399 -1.71 -4.52 7.55
CA GLU A 399 -0.55 -4.66 6.65
C GLU A 399 -0.40 -3.48 5.70
N HIS A 400 -1.50 -2.92 5.18
CA HIS A 400 -1.44 -1.75 4.33
C HIS A 400 -0.98 -0.50 5.11
N LEU A 401 -1.47 -0.30 6.33
CA LEU A 401 -1.07 0.84 7.17
C LEU A 401 0.42 0.79 7.58
N ARG A 402 0.99 -0.42 7.68
CA ARG A 402 2.40 -0.68 8.02
C ARG A 402 3.30 -0.87 6.79
N ARG A 403 2.75 -0.70 5.58
CA ARG A 403 3.51 -0.83 4.34
C ARG A 403 4.51 0.31 4.22
N ILE A 404 5.70 -0.02 3.74
CA ILE A 404 6.78 0.90 3.44
C ILE A 404 7.13 0.75 1.95
N SER A 405 7.03 1.83 1.19
CA SER A 405 7.35 1.85 -0.24
C SER A 405 8.60 2.66 -0.52
N ALA A 406 9.53 2.11 -1.31
CA ALA A 406 10.65 2.86 -1.87
C ALA A 406 10.26 3.74 -3.08
N LEU A 407 9.00 3.65 -3.53
CA LEU A 407 8.47 4.40 -4.66
C LEU A 407 7.98 5.80 -4.25
N GLY A 408 7.57 6.59 -5.24
CA GLY A 408 6.98 7.92 -5.03
C GLY A 408 7.98 9.09 -5.09
N PRO A 409 7.53 10.32 -4.83
CA PRO A 409 8.35 11.52 -4.96
C PRO A 409 9.60 11.50 -4.07
N GLY A 410 10.78 11.73 -4.65
CA GLY A 410 12.06 11.64 -3.94
C GLY A 410 12.55 10.20 -3.66
N GLY A 411 11.75 9.19 -4.03
CA GLY A 411 12.13 7.78 -4.00
C GLY A 411 12.63 7.27 -5.35
N LEU A 412 12.44 5.98 -5.60
CA LEU A 412 12.84 5.29 -6.83
C LEU A 412 11.66 5.10 -7.78
N THR A 413 11.95 4.97 -9.07
CA THR A 413 11.00 4.45 -10.05
C THR A 413 11.27 2.97 -10.29
N ARG A 414 10.26 2.22 -10.74
CA ARG A 414 10.37 0.77 -10.99
C ARG A 414 11.49 0.43 -11.98
N GLU A 415 11.63 1.25 -13.02
CA GLU A 415 12.61 1.10 -14.10
C GLU A 415 14.04 1.40 -13.67
N ARG A 416 14.23 2.33 -12.72
CA ARG A 416 15.55 2.70 -12.20
C ARG A 416 16.00 1.83 -11.03
N ALA A 417 15.09 1.06 -10.43
CA ALA A 417 15.39 0.20 -9.30
C ALA A 417 16.07 -1.11 -9.76
N GLY A 418 17.39 -1.15 -9.63
CA GLY A 418 18.20 -2.34 -9.87
C GLY A 418 17.97 -3.46 -8.86
N VAL A 419 18.64 -4.60 -9.08
CA VAL A 419 18.49 -5.81 -8.26
C VAL A 419 18.96 -5.60 -6.82
N THR A 420 20.06 -4.86 -6.61
CA THR A 420 20.65 -4.65 -5.27
C THR A 420 19.70 -3.98 -4.28
N VAL A 421 18.89 -3.04 -4.75
CA VAL A 421 17.91 -2.33 -3.92
C VAL A 421 16.73 -3.24 -3.52
N ARG A 422 16.44 -4.24 -4.35
CA ARG A 422 15.31 -5.16 -4.14
C ARG A 422 15.68 -6.33 -3.24
N ASP A 423 16.98 -6.54 -3.03
CA ASP A 423 17.50 -7.65 -2.26
C ASP A 423 17.37 -7.42 -0.75
N VAL A 424 17.43 -8.50 0.02
CA VAL A 424 17.38 -8.44 1.48
C VAL A 424 18.76 -8.09 2.01
N GLN A 425 18.84 -7.06 2.86
CA GLN A 425 20.09 -6.65 3.51
C GLN A 425 20.12 -7.07 4.99
N PRO A 426 21.32 -7.31 5.57
CA PRO A 426 21.46 -7.62 7.00
C PRO A 426 20.80 -6.59 7.91
N SER A 427 20.90 -5.29 7.55
CA SER A 427 20.28 -4.19 8.32
C SER A 427 18.75 -4.26 8.43
N HIS A 428 18.08 -5.05 7.57
CA HIS A 428 16.63 -5.25 7.63
C HIS A 428 16.21 -6.04 8.88
N TYR A 429 17.13 -6.78 9.51
CA TYR A 429 16.85 -7.60 10.69
C TYR A 429 16.16 -6.78 11.78
N GLY A 430 15.01 -7.27 12.26
CA GLY A 430 14.23 -6.61 13.31
C GLY A 430 13.49 -5.32 12.90
N ARG A 431 13.68 -4.83 11.66
CA ARG A 431 13.19 -3.53 11.19
C ARG A 431 12.18 -3.67 10.05
N LEU A 432 12.55 -4.45 9.04
CA LEU A 432 11.71 -4.76 7.88
C LEU A 432 11.49 -6.27 7.81
N CYS A 433 10.29 -6.67 7.40
CA CYS A 433 9.98 -8.07 7.21
C CYS A 433 10.75 -8.62 6.00
N ILE A 434 11.51 -9.69 6.21
CA ILE A 434 12.26 -10.38 5.16
C ILE A 434 11.42 -11.32 4.28
N ILE A 435 10.18 -11.60 4.68
CA ILE A 435 9.27 -12.54 4.00
C ILE A 435 8.21 -11.80 3.16
N LYS A 436 7.66 -10.70 3.68
CA LYS A 436 6.48 -10.04 3.12
C LYS A 436 6.85 -8.98 2.09
N THR A 437 6.68 -9.33 0.82
CA THR A 437 6.77 -8.43 -0.34
C THR A 437 5.86 -8.96 -1.48
N PRO A 438 5.36 -8.11 -2.39
CA PRO A 438 4.69 -8.59 -3.60
C PRO A 438 5.62 -9.45 -4.48
N GLU A 439 5.05 -10.44 -5.16
CA GLU A 439 5.78 -11.32 -6.13
C GLU A 439 6.01 -10.66 -7.50
N GLY A 440 5.29 -9.58 -7.79
CA GLY A 440 5.32 -8.90 -9.09
C GLY A 440 6.46 -7.88 -9.26
N PRO A 441 6.32 -6.90 -10.18
CA PRO A 441 7.38 -5.93 -10.48
C PRO A 441 7.75 -5.00 -9.31
N ASN A 442 6.98 -5.02 -8.22
CA ASN A 442 7.25 -4.28 -6.98
C ASN A 442 8.01 -5.08 -5.93
N ILE A 443 8.49 -6.29 -6.24
CA ILE A 443 9.31 -7.10 -5.32
C ILE A 443 10.50 -6.29 -4.78
N GLY A 444 10.67 -6.29 -3.45
CA GLY A 444 11.72 -5.55 -2.75
C GLY A 444 11.51 -4.03 -2.67
N LEU A 445 10.50 -3.48 -3.36
CA LEU A 445 10.18 -2.04 -3.35
C LEU A 445 9.02 -1.70 -2.43
N ASN A 446 8.10 -2.66 -2.22
CA ASN A 446 7.05 -2.57 -1.24
C ASN A 446 7.31 -3.59 -0.14
N LEU A 447 7.75 -3.10 1.01
CA LEU A 447 8.17 -3.89 2.16
C LEU A 447 7.15 -3.72 3.29
N ALA A 448 7.11 -4.67 4.22
CA ALA A 448 6.33 -4.55 5.45
C ALA A 448 7.25 -4.23 6.63
N MET A 449 6.79 -3.39 7.55
CA MET A 449 7.48 -3.15 8.81
C MET A 449 7.45 -4.40 9.70
N ALA A 450 8.57 -4.73 10.34
CA ALA A 450 8.62 -5.83 11.32
C ALA A 450 7.74 -5.51 12.55
N ILE A 451 7.33 -6.54 13.32
CA ILE A 451 6.33 -6.40 14.39
C ILE A 451 6.77 -5.41 15.47
N PHE A 452 8.00 -5.56 15.96
CA PHE A 452 8.54 -4.77 17.09
C PHE A 452 9.34 -3.54 16.67
N ALA A 453 9.49 -3.31 15.36
CA ALA A 453 10.20 -2.16 14.84
C ALA A 453 9.50 -0.85 15.19
N ARG A 454 10.28 0.19 15.49
CA ARG A 454 9.79 1.56 15.66
C ARG A 454 10.55 2.54 14.77
N ARG A 455 9.94 3.69 14.52
CA ARG A 455 10.59 4.83 13.85
C ARG A 455 11.07 5.80 14.94
N ASN A 456 12.33 6.20 14.89
CA ASN A 456 12.86 7.23 15.78
C ASN A 456 12.59 8.65 15.28
N GLU A 457 13.03 9.66 16.05
CA GLU A 457 12.79 11.08 15.74
C GLU A 457 13.43 11.55 14.42
N TYR A 458 14.48 10.89 13.94
CA TYR A 458 15.15 11.18 12.67
C TYR A 458 14.54 10.42 11.49
N GLY A 459 13.60 9.51 11.76
CA GLY A 459 12.95 8.67 10.77
C GLY A 459 13.67 7.37 10.45
N PHE A 460 14.74 6.99 11.17
CA PHE A 460 15.36 5.68 11.02
C PHE A 460 14.56 4.61 11.76
N LEU A 461 14.65 3.38 11.27
CA LEU A 461 14.02 2.23 11.92
C LEU A 461 14.95 1.66 12.99
N GLU A 462 14.38 1.41 14.16
CA GLU A 462 15.06 0.82 15.30
C GLU A 462 14.42 -0.52 15.67
N SER A 463 15.26 -1.39 16.22
CA SER A 463 14.91 -2.74 16.65
C SER A 463 15.21 -2.87 18.15
N PRO A 464 14.31 -3.43 18.96
CA PRO A 464 14.52 -3.56 20.41
C PRO A 464 15.33 -4.81 20.79
N TYR A 465 16.18 -4.68 21.80
CA TYR A 465 17.02 -5.76 22.33
C TYR A 465 17.06 -5.75 23.85
N PHE A 466 17.22 -6.92 24.47
CA PHE A 466 17.53 -7.03 25.90
C PHE A 466 19.01 -6.79 26.14
N LYS A 467 19.33 -5.95 27.11
CA LYS A 467 20.72 -5.72 27.54
C LYS A 467 21.25 -6.90 28.34
N VAL A 468 22.50 -7.29 28.08
CA VAL A 468 23.22 -8.32 28.85
C VAL A 468 24.16 -7.65 29.84
N GLU A 469 24.07 -8.05 31.11
CA GLU A 469 24.99 -7.65 32.16
C GLU A 469 25.99 -8.78 32.46
N GLN A 470 27.28 -8.44 32.44
CA GLN A 470 28.34 -9.35 32.86
C GLN A 470 28.46 -9.32 34.39
N LYS A 471 28.10 -10.42 35.05
CA LYS A 471 28.26 -10.59 36.51
C LYS A 471 29.41 -11.56 36.80
N LYS A 472 29.89 -11.60 38.05
CA LYS A 472 30.99 -12.50 38.49
C LYS A 472 30.74 -13.97 38.13
N ASP A 473 29.48 -14.39 38.15
CA ASP A 473 29.09 -15.78 37.87
C ASP A 473 28.74 -16.04 36.39
N GLY A 474 28.81 -15.04 35.50
CA GLY A 474 28.53 -15.16 34.07
C GLY A 474 27.63 -14.04 33.49
N PRO A 475 27.28 -14.12 32.20
CA PRO A 475 26.39 -13.19 31.50
C PRO A 475 24.91 -13.41 31.85
N TYR A 476 24.19 -12.32 32.16
CA TYR A 476 22.75 -12.34 32.50
C TYR A 476 21.95 -11.43 31.57
N ILE A 477 20.87 -11.95 31.00
CA ILE A 477 19.87 -11.14 30.29
C ILE A 477 19.07 -10.33 31.30
N THR A 478 19.01 -9.02 31.11
CA THR A 478 18.23 -8.11 31.96
C THR A 478 16.85 -7.82 31.34
N ASN A 479 15.96 -7.23 32.14
CA ASN A 479 14.65 -6.74 31.65
C ASN A 479 14.75 -5.35 30.99
N GLN A 480 15.95 -4.78 30.87
CA GLN A 480 16.16 -3.47 30.23
C GLN A 480 16.13 -3.65 28.71
N ILE A 481 15.18 -2.99 28.06
CA ILE A 481 15.01 -2.99 26.61
C ILE A 481 15.64 -1.71 26.05
N GLU A 482 16.59 -1.87 25.14
CA GLU A 482 17.19 -0.77 24.38
C GLU A 482 16.88 -0.93 22.90
N TYR A 483 16.49 0.17 22.25
CA TYR A 483 16.22 0.20 20.82
C TYR A 483 17.45 0.73 20.09
N LEU A 484 17.94 -0.03 19.12
CA LEU A 484 19.16 0.32 18.38
C LEU A 484 18.83 0.62 16.92
N ALA A 485 19.41 1.69 16.39
CA ALA A 485 19.44 1.95 14.95
C ALA A 485 20.37 0.95 14.23
N ALA A 486 20.26 0.85 12.91
CA ALA A 486 20.99 -0.15 12.13
C ALA A 486 22.52 -0.05 12.28
N ASP A 487 23.06 1.16 12.32
CA ASP A 487 24.50 1.42 12.50
C ASP A 487 24.97 1.37 13.97
N GLU A 488 24.04 1.46 14.92
CA GLU A 488 24.35 1.24 16.34
C GLU A 488 24.42 -0.25 16.65
N GLU A 489 23.53 -1.05 16.06
CA GLU A 489 23.54 -2.51 16.16
C GLU A 489 24.88 -3.12 15.72
N GLU A 490 25.51 -2.60 14.67
CA GLU A 490 26.78 -3.12 14.16
C GLU A 490 27.95 -3.01 15.15
N LYS A 491 27.85 -2.16 16.18
CA LYS A 491 28.88 -1.97 17.20
C LYS A 491 28.88 -3.06 18.28
N TYR A 492 27.80 -3.81 18.39
CA TYR A 492 27.54 -4.73 19.48
C TYR A 492 27.40 -6.17 18.99
N ARG A 493 27.73 -7.13 19.86
CA ARG A 493 27.49 -8.55 19.61
C ARG A 493 26.11 -8.93 20.13
N ILE A 494 25.20 -9.26 19.22
CA ILE A 494 23.80 -9.55 19.54
C ILE A 494 23.51 -11.04 19.35
N ALA A 495 23.11 -11.73 20.42
CA ALA A 495 22.70 -13.12 20.36
C ALA A 495 21.23 -13.30 19.95
N GLU A 496 20.91 -14.45 19.36
CA GLU A 496 19.53 -14.80 19.01
C GLU A 496 18.67 -15.03 20.26
N SER A 497 17.37 -14.69 20.17
CA SER A 497 16.37 -14.94 21.23
C SER A 497 16.28 -16.41 21.70
N THR A 498 16.72 -17.37 20.88
CA THR A 498 16.64 -18.80 21.19
C THR A 498 17.78 -19.32 22.08
N VAL A 499 18.68 -18.44 22.55
CA VAL A 499 19.77 -18.81 23.45
C VAL A 499 19.28 -19.51 24.72
N ARG A 500 20.03 -20.50 25.22
CA ARG A 500 19.65 -21.24 26.42
C ARG A 500 19.99 -20.44 27.67
N VAL A 501 18.99 -20.21 28.51
CA VAL A 501 19.14 -19.52 29.79
C VAL A 501 18.56 -20.30 30.96
N ASP A 502 19.04 -20.03 32.17
CA ASP A 502 18.40 -20.50 33.40
C ASP A 502 17.19 -19.64 33.80
N LYS A 503 16.56 -19.96 34.93
CA LYS A 503 15.39 -19.23 35.46
C LYS A 503 15.69 -17.77 35.84
N ASN A 504 16.96 -17.44 36.06
CA ASN A 504 17.41 -16.11 36.45
C ASN A 504 17.95 -15.30 35.26
N GLY A 505 17.85 -15.84 34.03
CA GLY A 505 18.31 -15.20 32.80
C GLY A 505 19.80 -15.39 32.50
N LYS A 506 20.51 -16.28 33.21
CA LYS A 506 21.93 -16.57 32.95
C LYS A 506 22.08 -17.37 31.66
N ILE A 507 22.95 -16.94 30.76
CA ILE A 507 23.26 -17.72 29.55
C ILE A 507 24.07 -18.96 29.92
N LEU A 508 23.59 -20.14 29.50
CA LEU A 508 24.16 -21.44 29.86
C LEU A 508 25.28 -21.88 28.91
N ASP A 509 25.22 -21.43 27.67
CA ASP A 509 26.18 -21.79 26.62
C ASP A 509 27.48 -21.00 26.79
N SER A 510 28.64 -21.66 26.67
CA SER A 510 29.95 -20.99 26.73
C SER A 510 30.26 -20.20 25.46
N THR A 511 29.75 -20.68 24.32
CA THR A 511 29.91 -20.09 23.00
C THR A 511 28.53 -19.97 22.37
N VAL A 512 28.20 -18.78 21.88
CA VAL A 512 26.88 -18.46 21.31
C VAL A 512 27.09 -17.88 19.92
N THR A 513 26.18 -18.18 18.99
CA THR A 513 26.14 -17.51 17.70
C THR A 513 25.58 -16.11 17.88
N VAL A 514 26.34 -15.12 17.44
CA VAL A 514 25.99 -13.70 17.53
C VAL A 514 26.02 -13.07 16.15
N ARG A 515 25.21 -12.02 15.98
CA ARG A 515 25.33 -11.07 14.87
C ARG A 515 26.34 -10.00 15.26
N TYR A 516 27.30 -9.73 14.39
CA TYR A 516 28.29 -8.67 14.57
C TYR A 516 28.73 -8.12 13.21
N GLN A 517 28.68 -6.80 13.03
CA GLN A 517 29.05 -6.13 11.77
C GLN A 517 28.36 -6.68 10.51
N GLY A 518 27.12 -7.13 10.64
CA GLY A 518 26.33 -7.69 9.54
C GLY A 518 26.51 -9.19 9.28
N ASP A 519 27.49 -9.83 9.93
CA ASP A 519 27.79 -11.25 9.79
C ASP A 519 27.34 -12.08 11.00
N PHE A 520 27.23 -13.40 10.81
CA PHE A 520 26.99 -14.36 11.90
C PHE A 520 28.31 -15.02 12.30
N VAL A 521 28.72 -14.82 13.55
CA VAL A 521 29.97 -15.34 14.11
C VAL A 521 29.73 -16.06 15.42
N PHE A 522 30.64 -16.94 15.81
CA PHE A 522 30.65 -17.53 17.14
C PHE A 522 31.42 -16.64 18.09
N SER A 523 30.85 -16.34 19.25
CA SER A 523 31.49 -15.51 20.28
C SER A 523 31.34 -16.15 21.67
N PRO A 524 32.33 -15.98 22.57
CA PRO A 524 32.18 -16.35 23.97
C PRO A 524 31.00 -15.62 24.61
N SER A 525 30.28 -16.28 25.50
CA SER A 525 29.09 -15.67 26.13
C SER A 525 29.42 -14.45 27.01
N SER A 526 30.68 -14.29 27.42
CA SER A 526 31.19 -13.11 28.14
C SER A 526 31.31 -11.84 27.27
N GLU A 527 31.28 -11.97 25.95
CA GLU A 527 31.36 -10.84 25.02
C GLU A 527 30.00 -10.41 24.46
N ILE A 528 28.91 -11.06 24.88
CA ILE A 528 27.56 -10.73 24.43
C ILE A 528 27.12 -9.44 25.10
N ASP A 529 26.68 -8.49 24.29
CA ASP A 529 26.17 -7.19 24.74
C ASP A 529 24.64 -7.19 24.82
N TYR A 530 23.98 -7.83 23.86
CA TYR A 530 22.51 -7.84 23.73
C TYR A 530 21.96 -9.18 23.27
N VAL A 531 20.66 -9.40 23.50
CA VAL A 531 19.89 -10.53 22.97
C VAL A 531 18.62 -10.02 22.31
N ASP A 532 18.20 -10.63 21.20
CA ASP A 532 16.91 -10.34 20.55
C ASP A 532 15.75 -10.42 21.55
N LEU A 533 14.77 -9.53 21.38
CA LEU A 533 13.60 -9.40 22.27
C LEU A 533 12.66 -10.61 22.15
N HIS A 534 12.40 -11.05 20.92
CA HIS A 534 11.43 -12.11 20.63
C HIS A 534 11.73 -12.80 19.30
N PRO A 535 11.45 -14.10 19.12
CA PRO A 535 11.67 -14.81 17.85
C PRO A 535 10.97 -14.18 16.64
N GLU A 536 9.79 -13.59 16.84
CA GLU A 536 9.01 -12.94 15.78
C GLU A 536 9.54 -11.57 15.34
N GLN A 537 10.58 -11.06 15.99
CA GLN A 537 11.15 -9.74 15.72
C GLN A 537 11.58 -9.56 14.27
N VAL A 538 11.96 -10.63 13.58
CA VAL A 538 12.42 -10.61 12.19
C VAL A 538 11.32 -10.54 11.13
N VAL A 539 10.05 -10.73 11.53
CA VAL A 539 8.92 -10.80 10.60
C VAL A 539 7.90 -9.68 10.83
N GLY A 540 7.12 -9.42 9.78
CA GLY A 540 5.93 -8.59 9.83
C GLY A 540 4.72 -9.38 10.30
N VAL A 541 3.58 -8.71 10.44
CA VAL A 541 2.38 -9.24 11.10
C VAL A 541 1.82 -10.48 10.38
N SER A 542 1.66 -10.42 9.07
CA SER A 542 1.12 -11.52 8.24
C SER A 542 2.02 -12.74 8.20
N ALA A 543 3.34 -12.56 8.15
CA ALA A 543 4.29 -13.67 8.25
C ALA A 543 4.34 -14.24 9.68
N GLY A 544 4.21 -13.39 10.71
CA GLY A 544 4.09 -13.78 12.11
C GLY A 544 2.78 -14.51 12.47
N LEU A 545 1.78 -14.53 11.57
CA LEU A 545 0.54 -15.30 11.72
C LEU A 545 0.62 -16.73 11.16
N ILE A 546 1.75 -17.10 10.54
CA ILE A 546 1.97 -18.44 10.00
C ILE A 546 2.61 -19.29 11.11
N PRO A 547 1.88 -20.25 11.70
CA PRO A 547 2.48 -21.18 12.67
C PRO A 547 3.53 -22.02 11.96
N PHE A 548 4.60 -22.44 12.64
CA PHE A 548 5.65 -23.28 12.04
C PHE A 548 6.32 -22.70 10.78
N VAL A 549 6.31 -21.38 10.57
CA VAL A 549 6.91 -20.75 9.38
C VAL A 549 8.40 -21.08 9.19
N SER A 550 9.11 -21.40 10.28
CA SER A 550 10.50 -21.87 10.26
C SER A 550 10.69 -23.21 9.53
N SER A 551 9.60 -23.96 9.31
CA SER A 551 9.57 -25.22 8.56
C SER A 551 9.15 -25.06 7.10
N ASP A 552 8.94 -23.82 6.64
CA ASP A 552 8.58 -23.50 5.27
C ASP A 552 9.74 -22.81 4.54
N VAL A 553 9.90 -23.10 3.26
CA VAL A 553 10.83 -22.33 2.41
C VAL A 553 10.33 -20.89 2.26
N GLY A 554 11.26 -19.92 2.24
CA GLY A 554 10.95 -18.48 2.23
C GLY A 554 9.94 -18.06 1.15
N ASN A 555 10.05 -18.61 -0.06
CA ASN A 555 9.10 -18.34 -1.15
C ASN A 555 7.66 -18.75 -0.80
N ARG A 556 7.46 -19.87 -0.09
CA ARG A 556 6.12 -20.33 0.31
C ARG A 556 5.58 -19.52 1.47
N ALA A 557 6.43 -19.17 2.43
CA ALA A 557 6.06 -18.25 3.50
C ALA A 557 5.62 -16.87 2.94
N LEU A 558 6.33 -16.35 1.93
CA LEU A 558 5.99 -15.11 1.23
C LEU A 558 4.60 -15.20 0.59
N MET A 559 4.34 -16.27 -0.15
CA MET A 559 3.04 -16.51 -0.77
C MET A 559 1.94 -16.64 0.30
N GLY A 560 2.20 -17.36 1.39
CA GLY A 560 1.29 -17.51 2.52
C GLY A 560 0.91 -16.18 3.16
N ALA A 561 1.90 -15.34 3.47
CA ALA A 561 1.70 -14.00 4.01
C ALA A 561 0.94 -13.08 3.04
N ASN A 562 1.12 -13.25 1.72
CA ASN A 562 0.36 -12.54 0.70
C ASN A 562 -1.09 -13.02 0.60
N MET A 563 -1.32 -14.33 0.60
CA MET A 563 -2.66 -14.91 0.44
C MET A 563 -3.54 -14.71 1.67
N GLN A 564 -2.98 -14.66 2.88
CA GLN A 564 -3.74 -14.27 4.08
C GLN A 564 -4.40 -12.88 3.94
N CYS A 565 -3.73 -11.92 3.30
CA CYS A 565 -4.32 -10.60 3.02
C CYS A 565 -5.44 -10.65 1.95
N GLN A 566 -5.53 -11.73 1.18
CA GLN A 566 -6.53 -11.91 0.11
C GLN A 566 -7.75 -12.73 0.58
N ALA A 567 -7.71 -13.26 1.81
CA ALA A 567 -8.80 -14.05 2.36
C ALA A 567 -10.08 -13.20 2.51
N VAL A 568 -11.23 -13.75 2.13
CA VAL A 568 -12.52 -13.06 2.28
C VAL A 568 -13.18 -13.38 3.62
N PRO A 569 -13.85 -12.42 4.27
CA PRO A 569 -14.62 -12.66 5.48
C PRO A 569 -15.76 -13.65 5.20
N LEU A 570 -15.78 -14.71 6.01
CA LEU A 570 -16.78 -15.77 5.94
C LEU A 570 -18.01 -15.38 6.76
N VAL A 571 -19.17 -15.95 6.41
CA VAL A 571 -20.42 -15.77 7.16
C VAL A 571 -20.29 -16.30 8.59
N ILE A 572 -19.60 -17.44 8.75
CA ILE A 572 -19.39 -18.13 10.03
C ILE A 572 -17.89 -18.19 10.32
N PRO A 573 -17.25 -17.11 10.80
CA PRO A 573 -15.82 -17.13 11.09
C PRO A 573 -15.49 -18.12 12.23
N ARG A 574 -14.40 -18.89 12.08
CA ARG A 574 -13.87 -19.79 13.11
C ARG A 574 -12.38 -19.56 13.35
N ALA A 575 -12.00 -19.42 14.61
CA ALA A 575 -10.61 -19.30 15.03
C ALA A 575 -9.91 -20.66 14.90
N SER A 576 -8.69 -20.66 14.36
CA SER A 576 -7.93 -21.90 14.17
C SER A 576 -7.45 -22.49 15.50
N TYR A 577 -7.49 -23.81 15.65
CA TYR A 577 -6.88 -24.53 16.80
C TYR A 577 -5.38 -24.28 16.90
N THR A 578 -4.70 -24.09 15.77
CA THR A 578 -3.27 -23.76 15.72
C THR A 578 -3.10 -22.29 15.35
N GLY A 579 -2.48 -21.49 16.20
CA GLY A 579 -2.20 -20.08 15.95
C GLY A 579 -0.79 -19.69 16.36
N THR A 580 -0.52 -18.39 16.39
CA THR A 580 0.79 -17.84 16.81
C THR A 580 0.70 -16.94 18.04
N GLY A 581 -0.50 -16.46 18.38
CA GLY A 581 -0.77 -15.58 19.52
C GLY A 581 -0.99 -14.12 19.12
N ILE A 582 -0.49 -13.69 17.95
CA ILE A 582 -0.66 -12.32 17.45
C ILE A 582 -2.09 -12.06 16.92
N GLU A 583 -2.92 -13.09 16.73
CA GLU A 583 -4.29 -12.97 16.24
C GLU A 583 -5.14 -12.00 17.07
N THR A 584 -4.98 -12.04 18.40
CA THR A 584 -5.69 -11.14 19.31
C THR A 584 -5.26 -9.69 19.10
N LYS A 585 -3.95 -9.46 18.90
CA LYS A 585 -3.38 -8.13 18.72
C LYS A 585 -3.81 -7.48 17.42
N VAL A 586 -3.87 -8.24 16.33
CA VAL A 586 -4.37 -7.75 15.03
C VAL A 586 -5.80 -7.24 15.16
N ILE A 587 -6.64 -7.94 15.92
CA ILE A 587 -8.01 -7.54 16.17
C ILE A 587 -8.08 -6.27 17.01
N GLU A 588 -7.39 -6.25 18.15
CA GLU A 588 -7.38 -5.11 19.07
C GLU A 588 -6.97 -3.82 18.35
N ASP A 589 -5.93 -3.89 17.51
CA ASP A 589 -5.43 -2.72 16.79
C ASP A 589 -6.20 -2.39 15.51
N SER A 590 -7.00 -3.31 14.97
CA SER A 590 -7.89 -3.05 13.82
C SER A 590 -9.11 -2.20 14.17
N LEU A 591 -9.49 -2.18 15.46
CA LEU A 591 -10.64 -1.48 16.01
C LEU A 591 -12.00 -1.93 15.43
N TRP A 592 -12.07 -3.10 14.80
CA TRP A 592 -13.34 -3.70 14.36
C TRP A 592 -14.04 -4.49 15.45
N ALA A 593 -13.31 -5.02 16.44
CA ALA A 593 -13.90 -5.59 17.64
C ALA A 593 -14.03 -4.54 18.73
N ILE A 594 -15.04 -4.72 19.60
CA ILE A 594 -15.23 -3.87 20.78
C ILE A 594 -14.95 -4.72 22.00
N PHE A 595 -14.00 -4.27 22.83
CA PHE A 595 -13.65 -4.90 24.11
C PHE A 595 -14.15 -4.04 25.27
N ALA A 596 -14.46 -4.69 26.39
CA ALA A 596 -14.88 -3.99 27.59
C ALA A 596 -13.75 -3.11 28.16
N GLU A 597 -14.01 -1.82 28.32
CA GLU A 597 -13.03 -0.85 28.84
C GLU A 597 -12.74 -1.07 30.33
N GLU A 598 -13.78 -1.43 31.09
CA GLU A 598 -13.75 -1.68 32.53
C GLU A 598 -14.68 -2.85 32.88
N ASP A 599 -14.67 -3.27 34.14
CA ASP A 599 -15.66 -4.23 34.65
C ASP A 599 -17.05 -3.57 34.66
N GLY A 600 -18.06 -4.29 34.18
CA GLY A 600 -19.39 -3.72 33.97
C GLY A 600 -20.50 -4.74 33.85
N GLU A 601 -21.68 -4.24 33.54
CA GLU A 601 -22.89 -5.03 33.29
C GLU A 601 -23.57 -4.53 32.01
N VAL A 602 -24.01 -5.45 31.17
CA VAL A 602 -24.69 -5.16 29.91
C VAL A 602 -26.14 -4.80 30.21
N GLU A 603 -26.49 -3.52 30.05
CA GLU A 603 -27.86 -3.05 30.24
C GLU A 603 -28.76 -3.41 29.06
N TYR A 604 -28.20 -3.46 27.85
CA TYR A 604 -28.92 -3.76 26.62
C TYR A 604 -27.97 -4.29 25.56
N ALA A 605 -28.39 -5.33 24.83
CA ALA A 605 -27.65 -5.85 23.68
C ALA A 605 -28.61 -6.36 22.60
N ASP A 606 -28.48 -5.84 21.39
CA ASP A 606 -29.11 -6.38 20.19
C ASP A 606 -28.11 -6.43 19.02
N GLY A 607 -28.59 -6.65 17.79
CA GLY A 607 -27.76 -6.72 16.60
C GLY A 607 -27.23 -5.37 16.09
N GLU A 608 -27.73 -4.24 16.57
CA GLU A 608 -27.42 -2.89 16.08
C GLU A 608 -26.68 -2.01 17.09
N ARG A 609 -26.91 -2.25 18.39
CA ARG A 609 -26.28 -1.50 19.47
C ARG A 609 -26.14 -2.33 20.74
N ILE A 610 -25.13 -1.95 21.53
CA ILE A 610 -24.95 -2.45 22.89
C ILE A 610 -24.82 -1.27 23.85
N ARG A 611 -25.34 -1.43 25.06
CA ARG A 611 -25.24 -0.45 26.14
C ARG A 611 -24.71 -1.12 27.38
N ILE A 612 -23.62 -0.59 27.92
CA ILE A 612 -22.93 -1.16 29.06
C ILE A 612 -22.79 -0.12 30.16
N ARG A 613 -23.10 -0.54 31.39
CA ARG A 613 -22.86 0.22 32.60
C ARG A 613 -21.54 -0.23 33.21
N TYR A 614 -20.51 0.60 33.06
CA TYR A 614 -19.17 0.37 33.62
C TYR A 614 -19.07 0.87 35.05
N LYS A 615 -18.23 0.20 35.85
CA LYS A 615 -17.91 0.58 37.23
C LYS A 615 -16.63 1.42 37.28
N LYS A 616 -16.79 2.74 37.41
CA LYS A 616 -15.67 3.67 37.60
C LYS A 616 -15.32 3.78 39.09
N GLY A 617 -14.34 3.00 39.54
CA GLY A 617 -13.94 2.95 40.96
C GLY A 617 -15.00 2.32 41.88
N LYS A 618 -14.88 2.54 43.21
CA LYS A 618 -15.76 1.88 44.20
C LYS A 618 -17.21 2.42 44.28
N LYS A 619 -17.48 3.64 43.80
CA LYS A 619 -18.78 4.33 44.02
C LYS A 619 -19.40 5.03 42.80
N SER A 620 -18.75 5.06 41.63
CA SER A 620 -19.33 5.69 40.43
C SER A 620 -19.50 4.70 39.29
N SER A 621 -20.52 4.91 38.46
CA SER A 621 -20.75 4.16 37.23
C SER A 621 -21.06 5.12 36.09
N TYR A 622 -20.67 4.76 34.88
CA TYR A 622 -21.09 5.48 33.68
C TYR A 622 -21.61 4.48 32.66
N THR A 623 -22.57 4.92 31.86
CA THR A 623 -23.16 4.11 30.80
C THR A 623 -22.61 4.55 29.46
N LYS A 624 -22.19 3.60 28.64
CA LYS A 624 -21.69 3.83 27.29
C LYS A 624 -22.48 3.00 26.29
N GLU A 625 -22.94 3.65 25.23
CA GLU A 625 -23.64 3.01 24.11
C GLU A 625 -22.70 2.92 22.91
N TYR A 626 -22.63 1.74 22.30
CA TYR A 626 -21.89 1.48 21.08
C TYR A 626 -22.88 1.12 19.97
N ARG A 627 -22.82 1.84 18.84
CA ARG A 627 -23.54 1.49 17.62
C ARG A 627 -22.67 0.61 16.74
N LEU A 628 -23.27 -0.45 16.21
CA LEU A 628 -22.56 -1.50 15.48
C LEU A 628 -22.64 -1.26 13.96
N VAL A 629 -21.58 -1.69 13.27
CA VAL A 629 -21.48 -1.65 11.81
C VAL A 629 -22.14 -2.91 11.23
N LYS A 630 -23.19 -2.73 10.44
CA LYS A 630 -23.96 -3.81 9.82
C LYS A 630 -23.86 -3.77 8.31
N PHE A 631 -23.51 -4.91 7.72
CA PHE A 631 -23.43 -5.12 6.27
C PHE A 631 -22.79 -3.96 5.49
N LYS A 632 -21.65 -3.46 5.99
CA LYS A 632 -20.89 -2.39 5.35
C LYS A 632 -20.15 -2.97 4.15
N ARG A 633 -20.34 -2.36 2.97
CA ARG A 633 -19.51 -2.59 1.78
C ARG A 633 -18.10 -2.05 2.03
N THR A 634 -17.09 -2.84 1.67
CA THR A 634 -15.69 -2.42 1.64
C THR A 634 -15.25 -1.98 0.25
N ASN A 635 -14.06 -1.38 0.13
CA ASN A 635 -13.44 -1.05 -1.15
C ASN A 635 -13.33 -2.28 -2.10
N ASP A 636 -13.07 -3.47 -1.54
CA ASP A 636 -12.92 -4.73 -2.28
C ASP A 636 -14.26 -5.45 -2.54
N ASN A 637 -15.39 -4.79 -2.28
CA ASN A 637 -16.75 -5.35 -2.37
C ASN A 637 -17.00 -6.56 -1.45
N THR A 638 -16.18 -6.74 -0.41
CA THR A 638 -16.44 -7.68 0.69
C THR A 638 -17.43 -7.06 1.68
N CYS A 639 -17.91 -7.86 2.63
CA CYS A 639 -18.87 -7.42 3.65
C CYS A 639 -18.22 -7.35 5.02
N TYR A 640 -18.21 -6.17 5.62
CA TYR A 640 -17.86 -5.98 7.02
C TYR A 640 -19.12 -5.89 7.88
N ASN A 641 -19.23 -6.81 8.84
CA ASN A 641 -20.38 -6.93 9.71
C ASN A 641 -19.91 -7.26 11.14
N GLN A 642 -20.38 -6.48 12.10
CA GLN A 642 -20.14 -6.70 13.52
C GLN A 642 -21.22 -7.59 14.13
N LEU A 643 -20.80 -8.47 15.05
CA LEU A 643 -21.65 -9.43 15.73
C LEU A 643 -21.55 -9.25 17.24
N THR A 644 -22.69 -9.01 17.88
CA THR A 644 -22.82 -8.94 19.33
C THR A 644 -22.55 -10.30 19.96
N ARG A 645 -21.70 -10.35 20.99
CA ARG A 645 -21.35 -11.59 21.71
C ARG A 645 -21.92 -11.69 23.11
N VAL A 646 -22.27 -10.55 23.69
CA VAL A 646 -22.84 -10.46 25.02
C VAL A 646 -24.36 -10.41 24.98
N THR A 647 -24.97 -10.76 26.10
CA THR A 647 -26.42 -10.74 26.31
C THR A 647 -26.81 -9.75 27.40
N THR A 648 -28.05 -9.25 27.36
CA THR A 648 -28.56 -8.33 28.39
C THR A 648 -28.50 -8.97 29.78
N GLY A 649 -28.01 -8.24 30.78
CA GLY A 649 -27.81 -8.69 32.16
C GLY A 649 -26.46 -9.40 32.40
N GLU A 650 -25.64 -9.57 31.36
CA GLU A 650 -24.34 -10.22 31.49
C GLU A 650 -23.32 -9.31 32.19
N LYS A 651 -22.54 -9.86 33.12
CA LYS A 651 -21.42 -9.17 33.75
C LYS A 651 -20.17 -9.40 32.93
N VAL A 652 -19.51 -8.30 32.53
CA VAL A 652 -18.32 -8.33 31.68
C VAL A 652 -17.12 -7.85 32.46
N LYS A 653 -15.95 -8.45 32.19
CA LYS A 653 -14.68 -8.00 32.75
C LYS A 653 -13.92 -7.12 31.76
N LYS A 654 -13.07 -6.23 32.27
CA LYS A 654 -12.14 -5.46 31.45
C LYS A 654 -11.37 -6.37 30.47
N GLY A 655 -11.38 -6.00 29.19
CA GLY A 655 -10.71 -6.72 28.10
C GLY A 655 -11.49 -7.90 27.52
N GLU A 656 -12.71 -8.17 27.99
CA GLU A 656 -13.59 -9.17 27.40
C GLU A 656 -14.19 -8.67 26.08
N ALA A 657 -14.30 -9.55 25.07
CA ALA A 657 -14.84 -9.21 23.76
C ALA A 657 -16.37 -9.05 23.84
N LEU A 658 -16.85 -7.85 23.56
CA LEU A 658 -18.28 -7.50 23.56
C LEU A 658 -18.90 -7.72 22.18
N VAL A 659 -18.13 -7.36 21.15
CA VAL A 659 -18.53 -7.39 19.75
C VAL A 659 -17.37 -7.91 18.92
N ASP A 660 -17.65 -8.91 18.09
CA ASP A 660 -16.71 -9.41 17.10
C ASP A 660 -16.87 -8.63 15.79
N GLY A 661 -15.74 -8.34 15.12
CA GLY A 661 -15.72 -7.76 13.78
C GLY A 661 -15.80 -8.79 12.64
N PRO A 662 -15.52 -8.39 11.39
CA PRO A 662 -15.44 -9.31 10.25
C PRO A 662 -14.22 -10.23 10.35
N SER A 663 -14.35 -11.53 10.12
CA SER A 663 -13.26 -12.51 10.33
C SER A 663 -12.79 -12.60 11.79
N HIS A 664 -13.73 -12.57 12.76
CA HIS A 664 -13.43 -12.70 14.19
C HIS A 664 -14.24 -13.83 14.83
N GLU A 665 -13.64 -14.56 15.77
CA GLU A 665 -14.36 -15.42 16.71
C GLU A 665 -13.82 -15.23 18.13
N ARG A 666 -14.68 -14.72 19.03
CA ARG A 666 -14.40 -14.59 20.48
C ARG A 666 -13.08 -13.85 20.77
N GLY A 667 -12.85 -12.76 20.05
CA GLY A 667 -11.61 -11.96 20.16
C GLY A 667 -10.36 -12.57 19.50
N GLN A 668 -10.50 -13.57 18.63
CA GLN A 668 -9.41 -14.16 17.83
C GLN A 668 -9.65 -13.98 16.32
N LEU A 669 -8.58 -13.75 15.57
CA LEU A 669 -8.62 -13.56 14.12
C LEU A 669 -8.94 -14.90 13.46
N ALA A 670 -9.91 -14.88 12.55
CA ALA A 670 -10.50 -16.04 11.92
C ALA A 670 -10.64 -15.80 10.40
N LEU A 671 -9.53 -15.92 9.68
CA LEU A 671 -9.46 -15.70 8.23
C LEU A 671 -9.96 -16.90 7.39
N GLY A 672 -10.08 -18.08 8.01
CA GLY A 672 -10.40 -19.33 7.33
C GLY A 672 -11.23 -20.29 8.19
N GLN A 673 -11.20 -21.56 7.84
CA GLN A 673 -11.83 -22.67 8.54
C GLN A 673 -10.82 -23.80 8.75
N ASP A 674 -10.85 -24.44 9.91
CA ASP A 674 -10.13 -25.69 10.10
C ASP A 674 -10.96 -26.84 9.49
N LEU A 675 -10.45 -27.40 8.39
CA LEU A 675 -11.07 -28.52 7.66
C LEU A 675 -10.27 -29.79 7.88
N LEU A 676 -10.96 -30.92 8.05
CA LEU A 676 -10.32 -32.24 8.12
C LEU A 676 -9.76 -32.61 6.74
N ALA A 677 -8.46 -32.43 6.58
CA ALA A 677 -7.74 -32.70 5.36
C ALA A 677 -7.19 -34.13 5.35
N ALA A 678 -7.34 -34.81 4.21
CA ALA A 678 -6.60 -36.04 3.91
C ALA A 678 -5.61 -35.80 2.77
N PHE A 679 -4.37 -36.23 3.00
CA PHE A 679 -3.28 -36.09 2.03
C PHE A 679 -3.13 -37.37 1.23
N MET A 680 -3.84 -37.46 0.11
CA MET A 680 -3.83 -38.60 -0.81
C MET A 680 -4.22 -38.16 -2.22
N PRO A 681 -3.69 -38.79 -3.29
CA PRO A 681 -4.25 -38.64 -4.63
C PRO A 681 -5.69 -39.16 -4.68
N TRP A 682 -6.57 -38.49 -5.43
CA TRP A 682 -7.93 -38.95 -5.63
C TRP A 682 -8.42 -38.71 -7.06
N ASP A 683 -8.45 -39.78 -7.88
CA ASP A 683 -8.92 -39.82 -9.28
C ASP A 683 -8.46 -38.65 -10.17
N GLY A 684 -7.31 -38.04 -9.87
CA GLY A 684 -6.82 -36.85 -10.57
C GLY A 684 -7.60 -35.56 -10.26
N PHE A 685 -8.65 -35.57 -9.43
CA PHE A 685 -9.37 -34.35 -9.01
C PHE A 685 -8.54 -33.44 -8.10
N ASN A 686 -7.42 -33.94 -7.59
CA ASN A 686 -6.39 -33.16 -6.93
C ASN A 686 -5.02 -33.30 -7.62
N TYR A 687 -5.02 -33.45 -8.94
CA TYR A 687 -3.80 -33.37 -9.74
C TYR A 687 -3.15 -31.97 -9.61
N GLU A 688 -1.83 -31.94 -9.48
CA GLU A 688 -1.04 -30.73 -9.17
C GLU A 688 -1.60 -29.95 -7.95
N ASP A 689 -2.29 -28.83 -8.23
CA ASP A 689 -2.84 -27.88 -7.27
C ASP A 689 -4.36 -27.88 -7.25
N ALA A 690 -4.99 -28.78 -8.01
CA ALA A 690 -6.41 -28.97 -7.91
C ALA A 690 -6.78 -29.47 -6.51
N ILE A 691 -7.95 -29.08 -6.04
CA ILE A 691 -8.48 -29.48 -4.74
C ILE A 691 -9.87 -30.07 -4.94
N ALA A 692 -10.14 -31.18 -4.25
CA ALA A 692 -11.48 -31.72 -4.09
C ALA A 692 -11.97 -31.46 -2.66
N ILE A 693 -13.22 -31.01 -2.54
CA ILE A 693 -13.86 -30.77 -1.25
C ILE A 693 -15.14 -31.59 -1.13
N SER A 694 -15.52 -31.92 0.10
CA SER A 694 -16.80 -32.56 0.42
C SER A 694 -17.97 -31.59 0.19
N GLU A 695 -19.12 -32.12 -0.19
CA GLU A 695 -20.38 -31.40 -0.32
C GLU A 695 -20.84 -30.80 1.03
N SER A 696 -20.53 -31.45 2.16
CA SER A 696 -20.77 -30.92 3.51
C SER A 696 -20.14 -29.54 3.73
N VAL A 697 -18.99 -29.24 3.14
CA VAL A 697 -18.36 -27.91 3.22
C VAL A 697 -19.27 -26.82 2.63
N VAL A 698 -20.03 -27.17 1.58
CA VAL A 698 -20.99 -26.27 0.91
C VAL A 698 -22.33 -26.24 1.64
N LYS A 699 -22.85 -27.40 2.05
CA LYS A 699 -24.13 -27.55 2.77
C LYS A 699 -24.11 -26.81 4.11
N GLN A 700 -22.99 -26.83 4.82
CA GLN A 700 -22.82 -26.17 6.12
C GLN A 700 -22.33 -24.71 6.02
N ASP A 701 -22.21 -24.16 4.80
CA ASP A 701 -21.78 -22.78 4.56
C ASP A 701 -20.42 -22.41 5.18
N LEU A 702 -19.51 -23.39 5.32
CA LEU A 702 -18.22 -23.20 6.00
C LEU A 702 -17.34 -22.16 5.28
N LEU A 703 -17.36 -22.17 3.94
CA LEU A 703 -16.60 -21.25 3.08
C LEU A 703 -17.51 -20.29 2.29
N THR A 704 -18.66 -19.93 2.86
CA THR A 704 -19.58 -18.96 2.26
C THR A 704 -19.21 -17.54 2.69
N SER A 705 -19.17 -16.61 1.73
CA SER A 705 -18.88 -15.19 1.95
C SER A 705 -20.03 -14.30 1.46
N ILE A 706 -20.10 -13.06 1.94
CA ILE A 706 -21.05 -12.05 1.46
C ILE A 706 -20.27 -10.99 0.67
N HIS A 707 -20.74 -10.69 -0.53
CA HIS A 707 -20.20 -9.62 -1.35
C HIS A 707 -21.27 -8.56 -1.57
N ILE A 708 -20.90 -7.29 -1.49
CA ILE A 708 -21.81 -6.17 -1.65
C ILE A 708 -21.29 -5.28 -2.77
N LYS A 709 -22.11 -5.10 -3.80
CA LYS A 709 -21.81 -4.20 -4.92
C LYS A 709 -22.76 -3.02 -4.88
N THR A 710 -22.21 -1.82 -5.07
CA THR A 710 -23.00 -0.59 -5.24
C THR A 710 -23.13 -0.30 -6.72
N TYR A 711 -24.36 -0.17 -7.20
CA TYR A 711 -24.68 0.33 -8.53
C TYR A 711 -25.12 1.78 -8.41
N GLU A 712 -24.67 2.63 -9.34
CA GLU A 712 -24.92 4.07 -9.30
C GLU A 712 -25.63 4.53 -10.58
N ALA A 713 -26.72 5.27 -10.41
CA ALA A 713 -27.44 5.97 -11.47
C ALA A 713 -27.37 7.48 -11.23
N THR A 714 -26.76 8.21 -12.16
CA THR A 714 -26.71 9.67 -12.13
C THR A 714 -27.85 10.24 -12.97
N VAL A 715 -28.57 11.22 -12.43
CA VAL A 715 -29.62 11.97 -13.13
C VAL A 715 -29.06 13.34 -13.50
N MET A 716 -29.00 13.62 -14.79
CA MET A 716 -28.34 14.81 -15.32
C MET A 716 -29.32 15.78 -15.99
N GLU A 717 -28.98 17.06 -15.94
CA GLU A 717 -29.54 18.10 -16.78
C GLU A 717 -28.86 18.03 -18.15
N THR A 718 -29.59 17.61 -19.19
CA THR A 718 -29.06 17.57 -20.56
C THR A 718 -29.43 18.84 -21.33
N LYS A 719 -28.81 19.04 -22.50
CA LYS A 719 -29.17 20.18 -23.38
C LYS A 719 -30.62 20.12 -23.88
N LEU A 720 -31.22 18.92 -23.93
CA LEU A 720 -32.57 18.69 -24.43
C LEU A 720 -33.63 18.65 -23.31
N GLY A 721 -33.20 18.78 -22.04
CA GLY A 721 -34.03 18.69 -20.85
C GLY A 721 -33.44 17.78 -19.77
N ALA A 722 -34.04 17.79 -18.59
CA ALA A 722 -33.62 16.95 -17.47
C ALA A 722 -33.94 15.47 -17.75
N GLU A 723 -33.04 14.58 -17.32
CA GLU A 723 -33.38 13.16 -17.21
C GLU A 723 -34.38 12.95 -16.07
N GLU A 724 -35.33 12.05 -16.27
CA GLU A 724 -36.39 11.73 -15.30
C GLU A 724 -36.28 10.29 -14.81
N ILE A 725 -36.77 10.06 -13.60
CA ILE A 725 -36.90 8.72 -13.01
C ILE A 725 -38.36 8.36 -13.07
N THR A 726 -38.66 7.21 -13.66
CA THR A 726 -40.03 6.73 -13.85
C THR A 726 -40.03 5.21 -14.00
N SER A 727 -41.16 4.61 -13.63
CA SER A 727 -41.47 3.20 -13.89
C SER A 727 -42.03 2.97 -15.30
N ASP A 728 -42.49 4.01 -16.01
CA ASP A 728 -42.91 3.92 -17.42
C ASP A 728 -41.70 4.02 -18.37
N ILE A 729 -41.06 2.88 -18.61
CA ILE A 729 -39.86 2.78 -19.43
C ILE A 729 -40.23 2.19 -20.80
N PRO A 730 -39.89 2.86 -21.92
CA PRO A 730 -40.25 2.35 -23.24
C PRO A 730 -39.51 1.05 -23.57
N ASN A 731 -40.22 0.12 -24.21
CA ASN A 731 -39.69 -1.14 -24.73
C ASN A 731 -39.03 -2.06 -23.69
N VAL A 732 -39.48 -2.01 -22.44
CA VAL A 732 -39.05 -2.91 -21.36
C VAL A 732 -40.23 -3.80 -20.95
N SER A 733 -39.98 -5.09 -20.71
CA SER A 733 -41.03 -6.03 -20.29
C SER A 733 -41.51 -5.71 -18.88
N SER A 734 -42.77 -6.03 -18.59
CA SER A 734 -43.33 -5.90 -17.23
C SER A 734 -42.59 -6.76 -16.20
N GLU A 735 -41.98 -7.86 -16.65
CA GLU A 735 -41.18 -8.74 -15.80
C GLU A 735 -39.93 -8.05 -15.26
N SER A 736 -39.19 -7.33 -16.09
CA SER A 736 -37.97 -6.59 -15.67
C SER A 736 -38.27 -5.39 -14.78
N LEU A 737 -39.52 -4.90 -14.79
CA LEU A 737 -39.99 -3.77 -13.99
C LEU A 737 -40.66 -4.18 -12.67
N ARG A 738 -40.89 -5.48 -12.45
CA ARG A 738 -41.68 -6.02 -11.31
C ARG A 738 -41.18 -5.60 -9.92
N ASN A 739 -39.90 -5.27 -9.82
CA ASN A 739 -39.21 -4.95 -8.57
C ASN A 739 -39.14 -3.43 -8.29
N LEU A 740 -39.63 -2.59 -9.21
CA LEU A 740 -39.63 -1.14 -9.08
C LEU A 740 -40.85 -0.65 -8.28
N ASP A 741 -40.65 0.40 -7.49
CA ASP A 741 -41.73 1.17 -6.88
C ASP A 741 -42.39 2.14 -7.88
N GLU A 742 -43.39 2.88 -7.41
CA GLU A 742 -44.12 3.88 -8.20
C GLU A 742 -43.19 4.97 -8.77
N THR A 743 -42.06 5.25 -8.12
CA THR A 743 -41.08 6.26 -8.56
C THR A 743 -40.13 5.73 -9.64
N GLY A 744 -40.11 4.41 -9.87
CA GLY A 744 -39.17 3.75 -10.78
C GLY A 744 -37.87 3.32 -10.10
N ILE A 745 -37.82 3.17 -8.78
CA ILE A 745 -36.64 2.73 -8.03
C ILE A 745 -36.90 1.36 -7.42
N VAL A 746 -35.90 0.48 -7.42
CA VAL A 746 -36.04 -0.87 -6.85
C VAL A 746 -36.31 -0.86 -5.35
N VAL A 747 -37.22 -1.73 -4.90
CA VAL A 747 -37.59 -1.84 -3.48
C VAL A 747 -36.51 -2.58 -2.68
N VAL A 748 -36.18 -2.08 -1.49
CA VAL A 748 -35.26 -2.75 -0.56
C VAL A 748 -35.82 -4.13 -0.16
N GLY A 749 -34.99 -5.16 -0.25
CA GLY A 749 -35.35 -6.53 0.01
C GLY A 749 -35.73 -7.34 -1.23
N ALA A 750 -35.90 -6.69 -2.39
CA ALA A 750 -36.14 -7.37 -3.66
C ALA A 750 -34.95 -8.25 -4.07
N GLN A 751 -35.26 -9.42 -4.63
CA GLN A 751 -34.27 -10.29 -5.27
C GLN A 751 -34.17 -9.88 -6.74
N VAL A 752 -32.95 -9.61 -7.18
CA VAL A 752 -32.68 -9.10 -8.54
C VAL A 752 -31.76 -10.06 -9.30
N GLU A 753 -32.07 -10.23 -10.58
CA GLU A 753 -31.34 -11.06 -11.53
C GLU A 753 -30.78 -10.22 -12.70
N PRO A 754 -29.84 -10.76 -13.50
CA PRO A 754 -29.35 -10.07 -14.69
C PRO A 754 -30.48 -9.60 -15.60
N GLY A 755 -30.49 -8.31 -15.95
CA GLY A 755 -31.54 -7.71 -16.78
C GLY A 755 -32.68 -7.03 -16.00
N ASP A 756 -32.79 -7.26 -14.69
CA ASP A 756 -33.73 -6.51 -13.85
C ASP A 756 -33.32 -5.03 -13.77
N VAL A 757 -34.31 -4.13 -13.83
CA VAL A 757 -34.08 -2.69 -13.70
C VAL A 757 -33.93 -2.33 -12.21
N LEU A 758 -32.84 -1.64 -11.86
CA LEU A 758 -32.62 -1.11 -10.51
C LEU A 758 -33.15 0.31 -10.36
N VAL A 759 -32.94 1.14 -11.38
CA VAL A 759 -33.43 2.53 -11.43
C VAL A 759 -33.91 2.81 -12.85
N GLY A 760 -35.21 2.97 -13.01
CA GLY A 760 -35.84 3.40 -14.24
C GLY A 760 -35.49 4.84 -14.54
N LYS A 761 -34.71 5.06 -15.60
CA LYS A 761 -34.22 6.38 -15.99
C LYS A 761 -34.45 6.60 -17.47
N VAL A 762 -35.01 7.76 -17.80
CA VAL A 762 -35.35 8.13 -19.17
C VAL A 762 -34.79 9.52 -19.50
N ALA A 763 -34.26 9.67 -20.71
CA ALA A 763 -33.64 10.91 -21.17
C ALA A 763 -34.39 11.46 -22.40
N PRO A 764 -34.65 12.78 -22.49
CA PRO A 764 -35.26 13.36 -23.68
C PRO A 764 -34.36 13.12 -24.90
N LYS A 765 -34.97 12.64 -25.98
CA LYS A 765 -34.32 12.31 -27.25
C LYS A 765 -34.71 13.36 -28.27
N GLY A 766 -33.72 14.00 -28.90
CA GLY A 766 -33.95 14.88 -30.03
C GLY A 766 -34.49 14.10 -31.24
N GLU A 767 -35.11 14.81 -32.18
CA GLU A 767 -35.63 14.21 -33.40
C GLU A 767 -34.47 13.60 -34.21
N SER A 768 -34.36 12.26 -34.18
CA SER A 768 -33.33 11.54 -34.93
C SER A 768 -33.80 11.30 -36.36
N GLU A 769 -32.93 11.53 -37.35
CA GLU A 769 -33.13 11.02 -38.71
C GLU A 769 -33.19 9.49 -38.66
N LEU A 770 -34.41 8.96 -38.74
CA LEU A 770 -34.66 7.52 -38.81
C LEU A 770 -34.15 6.99 -40.15
N THR A 771 -33.59 5.77 -40.17
CA THR A 771 -33.24 5.12 -41.45
C THR A 771 -34.52 4.86 -42.27
N ALA A 772 -34.37 4.61 -43.57
CA ALA A 772 -35.52 4.32 -44.43
C ALA A 772 -36.32 3.10 -43.92
N GLU A 773 -35.63 2.09 -43.39
CA GLU A 773 -36.20 0.90 -42.78
C GLU A 773 -36.96 1.22 -41.49
N GLU A 774 -36.38 2.03 -40.59
CA GLU A 774 -37.03 2.46 -39.35
C GLU A 774 -38.28 3.32 -39.63
N ARG A 775 -38.22 4.18 -40.66
CA ARG A 775 -39.38 4.97 -41.11
C ARG A 775 -40.51 4.08 -41.63
N LEU A 776 -40.17 3.08 -42.42
CA LEU A 776 -41.14 2.11 -42.95
C LEU A 776 -41.77 1.29 -41.82
N LEU A 777 -40.97 0.74 -40.91
CA LEU A 777 -41.46 -0.01 -39.75
C LEU A 777 -42.42 0.83 -38.92
N ARG A 778 -42.08 2.09 -38.66
CA ARG A 778 -42.92 3.02 -37.93
C ARG A 778 -44.26 3.30 -38.64
N ALA A 779 -44.23 3.44 -39.97
CA ALA A 779 -45.44 3.60 -40.77
C ALA A 779 -46.35 2.36 -40.73
N ILE A 780 -45.76 1.16 -40.68
CA ILE A 780 -46.48 -0.12 -40.61
C ILE A 780 -47.13 -0.32 -39.23
N PHE A 781 -46.37 -0.13 -38.14
CA PHE A 781 -46.83 -0.43 -36.78
C PHE A 781 -47.57 0.72 -36.09
N GLY A 782 -47.62 1.91 -36.70
CA GLY A 782 -48.31 3.07 -36.15
C GLY A 782 -47.71 3.57 -34.82
N GLU A 783 -46.48 3.16 -34.49
CA GLU A 783 -45.81 3.56 -33.26
C GLU A 783 -45.54 5.07 -33.28
N LYS A 784 -46.16 5.80 -32.33
CA LYS A 784 -45.78 7.19 -32.05
C LYS A 784 -44.34 7.19 -31.56
N ALA A 785 -43.49 8.06 -32.12
CA ALA A 785 -42.15 8.25 -31.56
C ALA A 785 -42.33 8.75 -30.13
N ARG A 786 -41.94 7.92 -29.15
CA ARG A 786 -41.73 8.42 -27.81
C ARG A 786 -40.47 9.27 -27.86
N GLU A 787 -40.56 10.53 -27.47
CA GLU A 787 -39.46 11.51 -27.45
C GLU A 787 -38.43 11.22 -26.34
N ILE A 788 -38.37 9.98 -25.86
CA ILE A 788 -37.63 9.62 -24.65
C ILE A 788 -36.86 8.33 -24.88
N ARG A 789 -35.61 8.31 -24.47
CA ARG A 789 -34.67 7.19 -24.55
C ARG A 789 -34.51 6.53 -23.19
N ASN A 790 -34.54 5.21 -23.15
CA ASN A 790 -34.20 4.44 -21.95
C ASN A 790 -32.68 4.57 -21.64
N THR A 791 -32.36 5.11 -20.48
CA THR A 791 -31.00 5.21 -19.92
C THR A 791 -30.92 4.59 -18.52
N SER A 792 -31.80 3.63 -18.24
CA SER A 792 -32.00 2.99 -16.94
C SER A 792 -30.76 2.22 -16.47
N LEU A 793 -30.63 2.12 -15.15
CA LEU A 793 -29.63 1.27 -14.51
C LEU A 793 -30.18 -0.15 -14.41
N VAL A 794 -29.46 -1.10 -14.99
CA VAL A 794 -29.85 -2.52 -15.06
C VAL A 794 -28.79 -3.38 -14.37
N VAL A 795 -29.20 -4.48 -13.75
CA VAL A 795 -28.27 -5.47 -13.18
C VAL A 795 -27.42 -6.09 -14.31
N PRO A 796 -26.08 -6.00 -14.24
CA PRO A 796 -25.21 -6.56 -15.28
C PRO A 796 -25.30 -8.09 -15.38
N HIS A 797 -24.91 -8.63 -16.54
CA HIS A 797 -24.81 -10.08 -16.72
C HIS A 797 -23.85 -10.73 -15.71
N GLY A 798 -24.30 -11.84 -15.13
CA GLY A 798 -23.56 -12.61 -14.12
C GLY A 798 -23.68 -12.08 -12.69
N GLU A 799 -24.30 -10.92 -12.48
CA GLU A 799 -24.57 -10.38 -11.14
C GLU A 799 -25.99 -10.72 -10.69
N ARG A 800 -26.16 -11.04 -9.41
CA ARG A 800 -27.47 -11.28 -8.79
C ARG A 800 -27.37 -11.04 -7.31
N GLY A 801 -28.50 -10.82 -6.66
CA GLY A 801 -28.52 -10.75 -5.21
C GLY A 801 -29.77 -10.11 -4.68
N ARG A 802 -29.69 -9.68 -3.42
CA ARG A 802 -30.77 -9.01 -2.73
C ARG A 802 -30.42 -7.55 -2.54
N VAL A 803 -31.33 -6.65 -2.87
CA VAL A 803 -31.18 -5.22 -2.58
C VAL A 803 -31.22 -5.02 -1.08
N ILE A 804 -30.14 -4.48 -0.50
CA ILE A 804 -30.05 -4.24 0.95
C ILE A 804 -30.21 -2.76 1.31
N ASN A 805 -29.94 -1.85 0.37
CA ASN A 805 -29.98 -0.43 0.64
C ASN A 805 -30.17 0.35 -0.67
N VAL A 806 -30.92 1.45 -0.58
CA VAL A 806 -31.11 2.42 -1.67
C VAL A 806 -30.90 3.81 -1.07
N ARG A 807 -30.02 4.59 -1.67
CA ARG A 807 -29.68 5.94 -1.20
C ARG A 807 -29.81 6.94 -2.33
N ILE A 808 -30.43 8.07 -2.04
CA ILE A 808 -30.60 9.18 -2.97
C ILE A 808 -29.81 10.36 -2.44
N LEU A 809 -28.79 10.78 -3.18
CA LEU A 809 -27.96 11.93 -2.85
C LEU A 809 -28.39 13.12 -3.71
N THR A 810 -28.74 14.22 -3.06
CA THR A 810 -29.07 15.49 -3.72
C THR A 810 -28.00 16.54 -3.44
N LYS A 811 -28.06 17.69 -4.15
CA LYS A 811 -27.14 18.83 -3.91
C LYS A 811 -27.21 19.38 -2.47
N LYS A 812 -28.29 19.10 -1.72
CA LYS A 812 -28.40 19.49 -0.31
C LYS A 812 -27.53 18.62 0.61
N ASP A 813 -27.39 17.35 0.26
CA ASP A 813 -26.73 16.34 1.09
C ASP A 813 -25.22 16.27 0.82
N SER A 814 -24.82 16.53 -0.42
CA SER A 814 -23.42 16.57 -0.82
C SER A 814 -23.13 17.77 -1.73
N SER A 815 -22.16 18.60 -1.31
CA SER A 815 -21.65 19.71 -2.11
C SER A 815 -20.75 19.25 -3.27
N GLU A 816 -20.52 17.95 -3.44
CA GLU A 816 -19.58 17.38 -4.42
C GLU A 816 -20.27 16.75 -5.65
N LEU A 817 -21.57 16.95 -5.84
CA LEU A 817 -22.22 16.52 -7.08
C LEU A 817 -21.61 17.25 -8.30
N GLY A 818 -21.35 16.48 -9.36
CA GLY A 818 -20.76 17.01 -10.60
C GLY A 818 -21.62 18.11 -11.24
N PRO A 819 -21.02 19.00 -12.06
CA PRO A 819 -21.77 20.01 -12.78
C PRO A 819 -22.84 19.37 -13.66
N GLY A 820 -24.07 19.88 -13.60
CA GLY A 820 -25.22 19.31 -14.32
C GLY A 820 -25.87 18.09 -13.67
N VAL A 821 -25.33 17.53 -12.59
CA VAL A 821 -25.96 16.40 -11.87
C VAL A 821 -27.02 16.92 -10.91
N LEU A 822 -28.26 16.42 -11.04
CA LEU A 822 -29.39 16.79 -10.19
C LEU A 822 -29.44 15.93 -8.93
N LYS A 823 -29.36 14.60 -9.11
CA LYS A 823 -29.39 13.59 -8.04
C LYS A 823 -28.61 12.36 -8.46
N VAL A 824 -28.12 11.62 -7.46
CA VAL A 824 -27.40 10.35 -7.65
C VAL A 824 -28.08 9.28 -6.81
N ILE A 825 -28.44 8.17 -7.43
CA ILE A 825 -29.08 7.03 -6.76
C ILE A 825 -28.08 5.89 -6.68
N ARG A 826 -27.84 5.42 -5.46
CA ARG A 826 -26.98 4.27 -5.18
C ARG A 826 -27.81 3.12 -4.67
N VAL A 827 -27.66 1.97 -5.30
CA VAL A 827 -28.34 0.72 -4.93
C VAL A 827 -27.28 -0.29 -4.51
N ASP A 828 -27.30 -0.70 -3.24
CA ASP A 828 -26.43 -1.75 -2.72
C ASP A 828 -27.12 -3.10 -2.86
N VAL A 829 -26.48 -4.03 -3.58
CA VAL A 829 -26.93 -5.40 -3.77
C VAL A 829 -25.97 -6.35 -3.08
N ALA A 830 -26.48 -7.16 -2.17
CA ALA A 830 -25.73 -8.19 -1.46
C ALA A 830 -25.93 -9.56 -2.11
N GLN A 831 -24.83 -10.29 -2.29
CA GLN A 831 -24.83 -11.65 -2.82
C GLN A 831 -24.18 -12.60 -1.81
N PHE A 832 -24.88 -13.70 -1.50
CA PHE A 832 -24.26 -14.86 -0.87
C PHE A 832 -23.44 -15.62 -1.91
N ARG A 833 -22.15 -15.78 -1.63
CA ARG A 833 -21.21 -16.50 -2.48
C ARG A 833 -20.74 -17.75 -1.76
N LYS A 834 -21.48 -18.83 -1.97
CA LYS A 834 -21.04 -20.19 -1.60
C LYS A 834 -19.76 -20.54 -2.35
N ILE A 835 -18.99 -21.49 -1.82
CA ILE A 835 -17.80 -22.00 -2.51
C ILE A 835 -18.21 -22.81 -3.74
N LYS A 836 -17.52 -22.63 -4.87
CA LYS A 836 -17.82 -23.31 -6.14
C LYS A 836 -16.58 -23.88 -6.81
N VAL A 837 -16.80 -24.78 -7.77
CA VAL A 837 -15.74 -25.23 -8.70
C VAL A 837 -15.17 -24.01 -9.44
N GLY A 838 -13.85 -23.93 -9.50
CA GLY A 838 -13.10 -22.80 -10.04
C GLY A 838 -12.71 -21.73 -9.02
N ASP A 839 -13.31 -21.72 -7.82
CA ASP A 839 -12.88 -20.80 -6.75
C ASP A 839 -11.50 -21.20 -6.23
N LYS A 840 -10.72 -20.18 -5.85
CA LYS A 840 -9.38 -20.37 -5.31
C LYS A 840 -9.39 -20.35 -3.78
N ILE A 841 -8.76 -21.36 -3.20
CA ILE A 841 -8.52 -21.46 -1.76
C ILE A 841 -7.03 -21.61 -1.47
N ALA A 842 -6.62 -21.33 -0.23
CA ALA A 842 -5.24 -21.47 0.19
C ALA A 842 -5.11 -21.77 1.69
N GLY A 843 -4.05 -22.49 2.05
CA GLY A 843 -3.57 -22.56 3.44
C GLY A 843 -2.62 -21.40 3.78
N ARG A 844 -2.23 -21.29 5.05
CA ARG A 844 -1.27 -20.27 5.52
C ARG A 844 0.16 -20.50 5.02
N HIS A 845 0.48 -21.72 4.60
CA HIS A 845 1.81 -22.20 4.23
C HIS A 845 2.12 -22.09 2.72
N GLY A 846 1.52 -21.13 2.02
CA GLY A 846 1.75 -20.94 0.59
C GLY A 846 1.19 -22.04 -0.33
N SER A 847 0.39 -22.96 0.23
CA SER A 847 -0.35 -23.97 -0.53
C SER A 847 -1.64 -23.35 -1.07
N LYS A 848 -1.72 -23.23 -2.40
CA LYS A 848 -2.87 -22.66 -3.10
C LYS A 848 -3.43 -23.69 -4.05
N GLY A 849 -4.74 -23.66 -4.25
CA GLY A 849 -5.39 -24.54 -5.20
C GLY A 849 -6.71 -24.00 -5.68
N VAL A 850 -7.13 -24.53 -6.82
CA VAL A 850 -8.44 -24.26 -7.41
C VAL A 850 -9.32 -25.47 -7.15
N ILE A 851 -10.56 -25.24 -6.74
CA ILE A 851 -11.49 -26.34 -6.52
C ILE A 851 -11.84 -26.94 -7.88
N ALA A 852 -11.46 -28.19 -8.09
CA ALA A 852 -11.78 -28.93 -9.31
C ALA A 852 -13.08 -29.72 -9.18
N ARG A 853 -13.39 -30.22 -7.98
CA ARG A 853 -14.62 -30.98 -7.73
C ARG A 853 -15.17 -30.77 -6.32
N ILE A 854 -16.50 -30.70 -6.25
CA ILE A 854 -17.25 -30.88 -5.01
C ILE A 854 -17.78 -32.32 -5.06
N VAL A 855 -17.35 -33.14 -4.12
CA VAL A 855 -17.64 -34.58 -4.07
C VAL A 855 -18.81 -34.81 -3.11
N PRO A 856 -19.84 -35.58 -3.49
CA PRO A 856 -20.89 -36.01 -2.57
C PRO A 856 -20.31 -36.66 -1.32
N ASP A 857 -20.96 -36.49 -0.18
CA ASP A 857 -20.42 -36.94 1.10
C ASP A 857 -20.30 -38.48 1.16
N GLU A 858 -21.20 -39.19 0.49
CA GLU A 858 -21.20 -40.64 0.33
C GLU A 858 -20.02 -41.17 -0.50
N ASP A 859 -19.47 -40.37 -1.42
CA ASP A 859 -18.34 -40.74 -2.26
C ASP A 859 -16.99 -40.36 -1.63
N MET A 860 -17.01 -39.56 -0.57
CA MET A 860 -15.79 -39.06 0.06
C MET A 860 -15.13 -40.15 0.90
N PRO A 861 -13.77 -40.22 0.90
CA PRO A 861 -13.05 -41.05 1.84
C PRO A 861 -13.46 -40.75 3.28
N TYR A 862 -13.72 -41.79 4.07
CA TYR A 862 -14.23 -41.65 5.43
C TYR A 862 -13.39 -42.43 6.45
N LEU A 863 -13.48 -41.98 7.70
CA LEU A 863 -12.83 -42.58 8.87
C LEU A 863 -13.57 -43.83 9.34
N GLU A 864 -12.95 -44.67 10.16
CA GLU A 864 -13.59 -45.86 10.75
C GLU A 864 -14.92 -45.55 11.49
N ASN A 865 -15.07 -44.35 12.02
CA ASN A 865 -16.31 -43.89 12.67
C ASN A 865 -17.41 -43.42 11.70
N GLY A 866 -17.23 -43.61 10.38
CA GLY A 866 -18.18 -43.21 9.34
C GLY A 866 -18.11 -41.74 8.92
N ARG A 867 -17.26 -40.91 9.55
CA ARG A 867 -17.17 -39.49 9.20
C ARG A 867 -16.35 -39.28 7.91
N PRO A 868 -16.89 -38.61 6.88
CA PRO A 868 -16.12 -38.24 5.69
C PRO A 868 -15.10 -37.15 5.99
N VAL A 869 -14.01 -37.11 5.21
CA VAL A 869 -13.04 -36.01 5.24
C VAL A 869 -13.61 -34.76 4.54
N ASP A 870 -13.15 -33.58 4.91
CA ASP A 870 -13.71 -32.31 4.40
C ASP A 870 -13.01 -31.88 3.10
N ILE A 871 -11.71 -32.15 2.98
CA ILE A 871 -10.86 -31.70 1.88
C ILE A 871 -9.78 -32.74 1.53
N LEU A 872 -9.54 -32.93 0.24
CA LEU A 872 -8.52 -33.83 -0.29
C LEU A 872 -7.39 -33.01 -0.91
N LEU A 873 -6.19 -33.20 -0.38
CA LEU A 873 -4.98 -32.50 -0.81
C LEU A 873 -3.97 -33.49 -1.38
N ASN A 874 -3.26 -33.09 -2.42
CA ASN A 874 -2.21 -33.92 -3.00
C ASN A 874 -0.98 -33.95 -2.07
N PRO A 875 -0.43 -35.12 -1.71
CA PRO A 875 0.80 -35.21 -0.89
C PRO A 875 2.00 -34.49 -1.50
N ILE A 876 2.10 -34.45 -2.84
CA ILE A 876 3.20 -33.79 -3.56
C ILE A 876 3.19 -32.28 -3.28
N SER A 877 2.04 -31.70 -2.94
CA SER A 877 1.92 -30.29 -2.59
C SER A 877 2.74 -29.89 -1.35
N ILE A 878 3.13 -30.85 -0.50
CA ILE A 878 4.04 -30.61 0.63
C ILE A 878 5.50 -30.76 0.20
N LEU A 879 5.85 -31.93 -0.34
CA LEU A 879 7.25 -32.30 -0.60
C LEU A 879 7.86 -31.50 -1.76
N GLY A 880 7.12 -31.31 -2.85
CA GLY A 880 7.59 -30.54 -4.00
C GLY A 880 7.74 -29.04 -3.72
N ARG A 881 7.26 -28.57 -2.56
CA ARG A 881 7.22 -27.15 -2.18
C ARG A 881 8.00 -26.83 -0.92
N MET A 882 8.40 -27.85 -0.16
CA MET A 882 9.10 -27.70 1.12
C MET A 882 8.36 -26.76 2.10
N ASN A 883 7.04 -26.93 2.22
CA ASN A 883 6.18 -26.23 3.18
C ASN A 883 5.67 -27.19 4.27
N ILE A 884 6.62 -27.76 5.02
CA ILE A 884 6.38 -28.81 6.02
C ILE A 884 5.50 -28.29 7.17
N GLY A 885 5.48 -26.97 7.40
CA GLY A 885 4.63 -26.35 8.42
C GLY A 885 3.16 -26.74 8.27
N GLN A 886 2.67 -26.94 7.04
CA GLN A 886 1.29 -27.38 6.77
C GLN A 886 0.96 -28.73 7.42
N LYS A 887 1.92 -29.66 7.43
CA LYS A 887 1.76 -30.96 8.10
C LYS A 887 1.69 -30.79 9.61
N MET A 888 2.56 -29.97 10.16
CA MET A 888 2.63 -29.72 11.60
C MET A 888 1.37 -29.02 12.11
N GLU A 889 0.87 -28.04 11.35
CA GLU A 889 -0.40 -27.36 11.58
C GLU A 889 -1.57 -28.35 11.60
N ALA A 890 -1.68 -29.20 10.56
CA ALA A 890 -2.74 -30.19 10.45
C ALA A 890 -2.77 -31.17 11.63
N HIS A 891 -1.60 -31.67 12.02
CA HIS A 891 -1.43 -32.58 13.14
C HIS A 891 -1.79 -31.92 14.48
N LEU A 892 -1.23 -30.74 14.77
CA LEU A 892 -1.50 -30.05 16.04
C LEU A 892 -2.96 -29.61 16.13
N GLY A 893 -3.56 -29.18 15.01
CA GLY A 893 -4.97 -28.83 14.92
C GLY A 893 -5.87 -30.04 15.21
N TRP A 894 -5.46 -31.24 14.81
CA TRP A 894 -6.21 -32.47 15.10
C TRP A 894 -6.19 -32.84 16.58
N ALA A 895 -5.02 -32.78 17.23
CA ALA A 895 -4.93 -32.95 18.67
C ALA A 895 -5.75 -31.88 19.42
N GLY A 896 -5.62 -30.60 19.01
CA GLY A 896 -6.37 -29.49 19.62
C GLY A 896 -7.88 -29.64 19.49
N LYS A 897 -8.37 -30.13 18.34
CA LYS A 897 -9.80 -30.40 18.13
C LYS A 897 -10.36 -31.43 19.10
N ILE A 898 -9.63 -32.53 19.34
CA ILE A 898 -10.06 -33.61 20.25
C ILE A 898 -10.01 -33.16 21.70
N LEU A 899 -8.94 -32.46 22.09
CA LEU A 899 -8.72 -31.99 23.45
C LEU A 899 -9.57 -30.74 23.79
N GLY A 900 -10.10 -30.04 22.78
CA GLY A 900 -10.77 -28.75 22.96
C GLY A 900 -9.81 -27.61 23.30
N GLU A 901 -8.51 -27.78 22.98
CA GLU A 901 -7.44 -26.84 23.29
C GLU A 901 -7.05 -26.03 22.06
N TYR A 902 -6.71 -24.76 22.27
CA TYR A 902 -6.14 -23.89 21.26
C TYR A 902 -4.67 -23.66 21.57
N TYR A 903 -3.80 -23.81 20.59
CA TYR A 903 -2.36 -23.64 20.74
C TYR A 903 -1.87 -22.37 20.05
N ALA A 904 -0.77 -21.82 20.58
CA ALA A 904 -0.01 -20.74 19.97
C ALA A 904 1.46 -21.14 19.88
N ILE A 905 2.03 -21.06 18.67
CA ILE A 905 3.47 -21.14 18.45
C ILE A 905 3.92 -19.94 17.65
N SER A 906 4.73 -19.10 18.27
CA SER A 906 5.28 -17.92 17.62
C SER A 906 6.20 -18.26 16.44
N ALA A 907 6.27 -17.37 15.45
CA ALA A 907 7.17 -17.57 14.32
C ALA A 907 8.63 -17.70 14.80
N PHE A 908 9.33 -18.71 14.28
CA PHE A 908 10.71 -19.09 14.65
C PHE A 908 10.94 -19.56 16.10
N ASP A 909 9.91 -19.70 16.92
CA ASP A 909 10.05 -20.33 18.24
C ASP A 909 10.26 -21.85 18.11
N ARG A 910 10.90 -22.45 19.11
CA ARG A 910 11.21 -23.88 19.16
C ARG A 910 10.15 -24.61 19.95
N LEU A 911 9.71 -25.74 19.42
CA LEU A 911 8.88 -26.69 20.18
C LEU A 911 9.73 -27.47 21.20
N PRO A 912 9.18 -27.83 22.36
CA PRO A 912 9.76 -28.84 23.23
C PRO A 912 9.97 -30.17 22.47
N PRO A 913 11.08 -30.90 22.72
CA PRO A 913 11.27 -32.21 22.15
C PRO A 913 10.09 -33.14 22.44
N ASN A 914 9.67 -33.93 21.44
CA ASN A 914 8.53 -34.86 21.52
C ASN A 914 7.16 -34.21 21.86
N PHE A 915 7.03 -32.88 21.81
CA PHE A 915 5.77 -32.20 22.15
C PHE A 915 4.57 -32.73 21.37
N LEU A 916 4.68 -32.79 20.04
CA LEU A 916 3.58 -33.26 19.18
C LEU A 916 3.23 -34.73 19.44
N ALA A 917 4.24 -35.59 19.64
CA ALA A 917 4.04 -37.00 19.96
C ALA A 917 3.33 -37.19 21.32
N ASN A 918 3.68 -36.38 22.32
CA ASN A 918 3.01 -36.40 23.62
C ASN A 918 1.56 -35.93 23.51
N LYS A 919 1.29 -34.86 22.75
CA LYS A 919 -0.08 -34.39 22.48
C LYS A 919 -0.92 -35.40 21.71
N PHE A 920 -0.30 -36.15 20.80
CA PHE A 920 -0.98 -37.25 20.11
C PHE A 920 -1.35 -38.37 21.08
N LYS A 921 -0.43 -38.74 21.98
CA LYS A 921 -0.72 -39.74 23.03
C LYS A 921 -1.85 -39.27 23.95
N GLU A 922 -1.86 -38.01 24.35
CA GLU A 922 -2.91 -37.41 25.17
C GLU A 922 -4.26 -37.41 24.47
N ALA A 923 -4.29 -37.09 23.17
CA ALA A 923 -5.48 -37.09 22.32
C ALA A 923 -5.89 -38.49 21.83
N ASN A 924 -5.20 -39.56 22.24
CA ASN A 924 -5.39 -40.93 21.77
C ASN A 924 -5.32 -41.07 20.23
N LEU A 925 -4.37 -40.34 19.61
CA LEU A 925 -4.11 -40.33 18.18
C LEU A 925 -2.91 -41.21 17.81
N PRO A 926 -2.88 -41.79 16.59
CA PRO A 926 -1.76 -42.60 16.13
C PRO A 926 -0.49 -41.75 16.01
N PRO A 927 0.68 -42.19 16.55
CA PRO A 927 1.92 -41.41 16.52
C PRO A 927 2.38 -41.00 15.11
N SER A 928 2.00 -41.76 14.10
CA SER A 928 2.30 -41.48 12.68
C SER A 928 1.49 -40.31 12.10
N GLY A 929 0.36 -39.94 12.73
CA GLY A 929 -0.64 -39.03 12.16
C GLY A 929 -1.38 -39.62 10.96
N LYS A 930 -1.31 -40.94 10.77
CA LYS A 930 -1.97 -41.65 9.68
C LYS A 930 -3.04 -42.58 10.19
N VAL A 931 -4.14 -42.69 9.46
CA VAL A 931 -5.24 -43.62 9.75
C VAL A 931 -5.65 -44.37 8.49
N THR A 932 -6.27 -45.52 8.66
CA THR A 932 -6.95 -46.21 7.57
C THR A 932 -8.19 -45.42 7.19
N LEU A 933 -8.29 -45.03 5.93
CA LEU A 933 -9.51 -44.47 5.35
C LEU A 933 -10.21 -45.55 4.54
N TYR A 934 -11.51 -45.37 4.35
CA TYR A 934 -12.35 -46.23 3.53
C TYR A 934 -12.86 -45.43 2.34
N ASP A 935 -12.85 -46.03 1.17
CA ASP A 935 -13.40 -45.44 -0.04
C ASP A 935 -14.93 -45.40 0.07
N GLY A 936 -15.51 -44.19 0.00
CA GLY A 936 -16.97 -43.98 0.08
C GLY A 936 -17.75 -44.75 -0.98
N ARG A 937 -17.16 -44.94 -2.17
CA ARG A 937 -17.85 -45.57 -3.32
C ARG A 937 -17.91 -47.09 -3.22
N THR A 938 -16.86 -47.70 -2.69
CA THR A 938 -16.71 -49.16 -2.66
C THR A 938 -16.85 -49.76 -1.26
N GLY A 939 -16.72 -48.94 -0.21
CA GLY A 939 -16.67 -49.37 1.18
C GLY A 939 -15.37 -50.08 1.58
N LYS A 940 -14.40 -50.24 0.66
CA LYS A 940 -13.14 -50.92 0.94
C LYS A 940 -12.15 -49.97 1.60
N ALA A 941 -11.35 -50.51 2.52
CA ALA A 941 -10.22 -49.79 3.08
C ALA A 941 -9.16 -49.49 2.00
N PHE A 942 -8.57 -48.30 2.04
CA PHE A 942 -7.39 -48.00 1.22
C PHE A 942 -6.20 -48.84 1.69
N GLU A 943 -5.34 -49.28 0.75
CA GLU A 943 -4.23 -50.19 1.03
C GLU A 943 -3.21 -49.64 2.04
N ASN A 944 -2.99 -48.31 2.01
CA ASN A 944 -2.04 -47.63 2.86
C ASN A 944 -2.74 -46.63 3.77
N PRO A 945 -2.31 -46.49 5.04
CA PRO A 945 -2.86 -45.48 5.93
C PRO A 945 -2.49 -44.08 5.42
N VAL A 946 -3.48 -43.18 5.46
CA VAL A 946 -3.42 -41.84 4.91
C VAL A 946 -3.17 -40.84 6.03
N MET A 947 -2.30 -39.86 5.77
CA MET A 947 -2.09 -38.75 6.69
C MET A 947 -3.33 -37.86 6.71
N ILE A 948 -3.85 -37.59 7.91
CA ILE A 948 -4.99 -36.70 8.10
C ILE A 948 -4.69 -35.64 9.17
N GLY A 949 -5.47 -34.56 9.15
CA GLY A 949 -5.43 -33.56 10.22
C GLY A 949 -6.27 -32.34 9.90
N TYR A 950 -6.38 -31.40 10.84
CA TYR A 950 -7.16 -30.18 10.65
C TYR A 950 -6.30 -29.05 10.11
N ALA A 951 -6.39 -28.80 8.80
CA ALA A 951 -5.68 -27.72 8.14
C ALA A 951 -6.53 -26.44 8.11
N ASN A 952 -5.92 -25.28 8.35
CA ASN A 952 -6.63 -24.01 8.24
C ASN A 952 -6.67 -23.54 6.78
N ILE A 953 -7.87 -23.52 6.20
CA ILE A 953 -8.12 -23.20 4.79
C ILE A 953 -8.86 -21.87 4.67
N MET A 954 -8.33 -20.98 3.86
CA MET A 954 -8.89 -19.66 3.56
C MET A 954 -9.49 -19.64 2.16
N LYS A 955 -10.67 -19.04 2.03
CA LYS A 955 -11.24 -18.68 0.73
C LYS A 955 -10.65 -17.34 0.30
N LEU A 956 -10.07 -17.28 -0.90
CA LEU A 956 -9.50 -16.03 -1.43
C LEU A 956 -10.55 -15.25 -2.24
N HIS A 957 -10.35 -13.95 -2.43
CA HIS A 957 -11.24 -13.12 -3.27
C HIS A 957 -11.16 -13.44 -4.78
N HIS A 958 -10.42 -14.48 -5.17
CA HIS A 958 -10.30 -14.97 -6.55
C HIS A 958 -11.41 -15.96 -6.86
N LEU A 959 -12.60 -15.42 -7.15
CA LEU A 959 -13.82 -16.20 -7.38
C LEU A 959 -14.06 -16.47 -8.87
N ALA A 960 -14.52 -17.66 -9.21
CA ALA A 960 -14.76 -18.07 -10.59
C ALA A 960 -15.81 -17.20 -11.27
N GLU A 961 -16.91 -16.87 -10.57
CA GLU A 961 -18.00 -16.03 -11.07
C GLU A 961 -17.53 -14.62 -11.48
N ASP A 962 -16.51 -14.07 -10.82
CA ASP A 962 -15.96 -12.77 -11.20
C ASP A 962 -15.04 -12.87 -12.43
N LYS A 963 -14.37 -14.01 -12.61
CA LYS A 963 -13.38 -14.22 -13.68
C LYS A 963 -13.96 -14.74 -14.98
N ILE A 964 -15.13 -15.38 -14.93
CA ILE A 964 -15.82 -15.81 -16.16
C ILE A 964 -16.22 -14.59 -16.99
N HIS A 965 -15.83 -14.61 -18.25
CA HIS A 965 -16.17 -13.59 -19.22
C HIS A 965 -16.25 -14.21 -20.61
N ALA A 966 -17.32 -13.90 -21.33
CA ALA A 966 -17.54 -14.35 -22.70
C ALA A 966 -18.13 -13.19 -23.50
N ARG A 967 -17.75 -13.14 -24.78
CA ARG A 967 -18.23 -12.13 -25.73
C ARG A 967 -18.46 -12.80 -27.08
N SER A 968 -19.63 -12.55 -27.65
CA SER A 968 -19.90 -12.82 -29.08
C SER A 968 -19.65 -11.54 -29.88
N THR A 969 -20.51 -10.54 -29.72
CA THR A 969 -20.39 -9.18 -30.23
C THR A 969 -20.43 -8.20 -29.06
N GLY A 970 -20.12 -6.92 -29.30
CA GLY A 970 -20.10 -5.92 -28.24
C GLY A 970 -19.63 -4.56 -28.74
N PRO A 971 -19.35 -3.62 -27.84
CA PRO A 971 -18.87 -2.31 -28.23
C PRO A 971 -17.46 -2.37 -28.83
N TYR A 972 -17.17 -1.39 -29.68
CA TYR A 972 -15.92 -1.20 -30.39
C TYR A 972 -15.35 0.19 -30.09
N SER A 973 -14.03 0.30 -30.14
CA SER A 973 -13.31 1.57 -30.06
C SER A 973 -13.69 2.45 -31.25
N LEU A 974 -13.97 3.73 -30.99
CA LEU A 974 -14.30 4.69 -32.05
C LEU A 974 -13.12 4.91 -33.01
N ILE A 975 -11.90 4.88 -32.47
CA ILE A 975 -10.67 5.20 -33.22
C ILE A 975 -10.19 3.98 -34.00
N THR A 976 -9.91 2.88 -33.30
CA THR A 976 -9.30 1.69 -33.91
C THR A 976 -10.32 0.72 -34.49
N GLN A 977 -11.61 0.89 -34.22
CA GLN A 977 -12.69 -0.04 -34.59
C GLN A 977 -12.53 -1.46 -34.06
N GLN A 978 -11.59 -1.68 -33.13
CA GLN A 978 -11.38 -2.95 -32.45
C GLN A 978 -12.35 -3.14 -31.28
N PRO A 979 -12.65 -4.39 -30.88
CA PRO A 979 -13.33 -4.69 -29.63
C PRO A 979 -12.75 -3.89 -28.46
N LEU A 980 -13.60 -3.31 -27.61
CA LEU A 980 -13.14 -2.73 -26.35
C LEU A 980 -12.45 -3.80 -25.48
N SER A 981 -11.71 -3.37 -24.46
CA SER A 981 -11.01 -4.26 -23.53
C SER A 981 -11.72 -4.34 -22.18
N GLY A 982 -11.67 -5.51 -21.55
CA GLY A 982 -12.13 -5.72 -20.17
C GLY A 982 -13.61 -6.09 -20.02
N LYS A 983 -13.90 -6.90 -19.00
CA LYS A 983 -15.25 -7.43 -18.69
C LYS A 983 -16.30 -6.34 -18.49
N ALA A 984 -15.94 -5.26 -17.80
CA ALA A 984 -16.85 -4.16 -17.47
C ALA A 984 -17.41 -3.44 -18.71
N GLN A 985 -16.67 -3.47 -19.83
CA GLN A 985 -17.09 -2.86 -21.10
C GLN A 985 -17.59 -3.91 -22.10
N MET A 986 -17.85 -5.15 -21.66
CA MET A 986 -18.08 -6.31 -22.54
C MET A 986 -17.00 -6.43 -23.63
N GLY A 987 -15.74 -6.25 -23.23
CA GLY A 987 -14.58 -6.27 -24.12
C GLY A 987 -14.23 -7.66 -24.66
N GLY A 988 -13.44 -7.72 -25.74
CA GLY A 988 -12.91 -8.98 -26.29
C GLY A 988 -11.62 -9.42 -25.60
N GLN A 989 -11.23 -10.68 -25.77
CA GLN A 989 -9.87 -11.13 -25.45
C GLN A 989 -8.87 -10.53 -26.45
N ARG A 990 -7.66 -10.24 -25.96
CA ARG A 990 -6.56 -9.78 -26.82
C ARG A 990 -5.86 -11.00 -27.41
N LEU A 991 -5.84 -11.09 -28.74
CA LEU A 991 -4.89 -11.92 -29.47
C LEU A 991 -3.60 -11.10 -29.64
N GLY A 992 -2.54 -11.50 -28.94
CA GLY A 992 -1.25 -10.81 -28.98
C GLY A 992 -0.32 -11.37 -30.05
N GLU A 993 0.88 -10.80 -30.10
CA GLU A 993 1.94 -11.20 -31.04
C GLU A 993 2.33 -12.68 -30.86
N MET A 994 2.46 -13.15 -29.62
CA MET A 994 2.81 -14.54 -29.32
C MET A 994 1.74 -15.53 -29.79
N GLU A 995 0.45 -15.18 -29.63
CA GLU A 995 -0.64 -16.03 -30.11
C GLU A 995 -0.74 -16.04 -31.65
N VAL A 996 -0.37 -14.94 -32.31
CA VAL A 996 -0.24 -14.88 -33.77
C VAL A 996 0.85 -15.84 -34.25
N TRP A 997 2.05 -15.80 -33.65
CA TRP A 997 3.14 -16.72 -34.00
C TRP A 997 2.74 -18.19 -33.82
N ALA A 998 1.93 -18.51 -32.81
CA ALA A 998 1.42 -19.86 -32.63
C ALA A 998 0.55 -20.29 -33.83
N LEU A 999 -0.36 -19.44 -34.30
CA LEU A 999 -1.19 -19.73 -35.47
C LEU A 999 -0.37 -19.83 -36.77
N GLU A 1000 0.65 -18.99 -36.93
CA GLU A 1000 1.58 -19.04 -38.06
C GLU A 1000 2.37 -20.36 -38.07
N ALA A 1001 2.86 -20.81 -36.92
CA ALA A 1001 3.60 -22.06 -36.78
C ALA A 1001 2.77 -23.30 -37.17
N TYR A 1002 1.45 -23.27 -36.91
CA TYR A 1002 0.53 -24.32 -37.36
C TYR A 1002 0.14 -24.20 -38.84
N GLY A 1003 0.53 -23.12 -39.53
CA GLY A 1003 0.06 -22.82 -40.89
C GLY A 1003 -1.44 -22.50 -40.93
N ALA A 1004 -2.04 -22.09 -39.82
CA ALA A 1004 -3.48 -21.82 -39.68
C ALA A 1004 -3.88 -20.45 -40.26
N ALA A 1005 -3.53 -20.21 -41.53
CA ALA A 1005 -3.64 -18.91 -42.19
C ALA A 1005 -5.08 -18.36 -42.22
N HIS A 1006 -6.09 -19.20 -42.45
CA HIS A 1006 -7.50 -18.76 -42.46
C HIS A 1006 -7.98 -18.31 -41.08
N THR A 1007 -7.61 -19.05 -40.03
CA THR A 1007 -7.94 -18.71 -38.64
C THR A 1007 -7.28 -17.39 -38.26
N LEU A 1008 -6.01 -17.22 -38.61
CA LEU A 1008 -5.28 -15.98 -38.36
C LEU A 1008 -5.92 -14.80 -39.12
N LYS A 1009 -6.21 -14.97 -40.42
CA LYS A 1009 -6.88 -13.95 -41.24
C LYS A 1009 -8.21 -13.55 -40.61
N GLU A 1010 -9.03 -14.51 -40.19
CA GLU A 1010 -10.31 -14.25 -39.53
C GLU A 1010 -10.14 -13.44 -38.23
N MET A 1011 -9.23 -13.87 -37.35
CA MET A 1011 -9.00 -13.23 -36.06
C MET A 1011 -8.54 -11.76 -36.20
N LEU A 1012 -7.70 -11.49 -37.19
CA LEU A 1012 -7.16 -10.15 -37.45
C LEU A 1012 -8.12 -9.22 -38.21
N THR A 1013 -9.24 -9.73 -38.75
CA THR A 1013 -10.15 -8.97 -39.61
C THR A 1013 -11.60 -9.03 -39.12
N ILE A 1014 -12.38 -10.01 -39.56
CA ILE A 1014 -13.84 -10.09 -39.37
C ILE A 1014 -14.24 -10.35 -37.91
N LYS A 1015 -13.33 -10.84 -37.07
CA LYS A 1015 -13.53 -10.93 -35.60
C LYS A 1015 -13.05 -9.68 -34.85
N SER A 1016 -12.45 -8.70 -35.54
CA SER A 1016 -11.84 -7.52 -34.97
C SER A 1016 -12.37 -6.23 -35.62
N ASP A 1017 -11.62 -5.63 -36.54
CA ASP A 1017 -11.77 -4.25 -37.01
C ASP A 1017 -12.14 -4.13 -38.50
N ASP A 1018 -12.48 -5.23 -39.19
CA ASP A 1018 -13.18 -5.14 -40.47
C ASP A 1018 -14.66 -4.83 -40.24
N VAL A 1019 -15.02 -3.54 -40.28
CA VAL A 1019 -16.35 -3.05 -39.95
C VAL A 1019 -17.44 -3.67 -40.83
N VAL A 1020 -17.17 -3.83 -42.13
CA VAL A 1020 -18.15 -4.39 -43.06
C VAL A 1020 -18.10 -5.91 -43.02
N GLY A 1021 -16.91 -6.49 -42.98
CA GLY A 1021 -16.71 -7.94 -42.93
C GLY A 1021 -17.34 -8.58 -41.71
N ARG A 1022 -17.21 -7.97 -40.51
CA ARG A 1022 -17.81 -8.50 -39.28
C ARG A 1022 -19.34 -8.52 -39.31
N ALA A 1023 -19.97 -7.47 -39.85
CA ALA A 1023 -21.43 -7.39 -39.96
C ALA A 1023 -21.96 -8.45 -40.93
N LYS A 1024 -21.30 -8.61 -42.08
CA LYS A 1024 -21.67 -9.64 -43.05
C LYS A 1024 -21.37 -11.05 -42.56
N ALA A 1025 -20.28 -11.26 -41.82
CA ALA A 1025 -19.98 -12.54 -41.20
C ALA A 1025 -21.06 -12.93 -40.19
N PHE A 1026 -21.50 -11.99 -39.35
CA PHE A 1026 -22.59 -12.21 -38.40
C PHE A 1026 -23.91 -12.55 -39.11
N GLU A 1027 -24.25 -11.81 -40.17
CA GLU A 1027 -25.43 -12.10 -41.01
C GLU A 1027 -25.33 -13.48 -41.67
N ALA A 1028 -24.16 -13.84 -42.20
CA ALA A 1028 -23.92 -15.14 -42.82
C ALA A 1028 -24.11 -16.29 -41.82
N ILE A 1029 -23.60 -16.14 -40.59
CA ILE A 1029 -23.78 -17.12 -39.50
C ILE A 1029 -25.27 -17.32 -39.20
N ILE A 1030 -26.06 -16.24 -39.06
CA ILE A 1030 -27.50 -16.32 -38.79
C ILE A 1030 -28.24 -17.01 -39.94
N LYS A 1031 -27.87 -16.69 -41.20
CA LYS A 1031 -28.52 -17.24 -42.40
C LYS A 1031 -28.03 -18.65 -42.76
N GLY A 1032 -27.00 -19.18 -42.10
CA GLY A 1032 -26.34 -20.44 -42.48
C GLY A 1032 -25.56 -20.36 -43.80
N ASN A 1033 -25.18 -19.15 -44.24
CA ASN A 1033 -24.42 -18.94 -45.47
C ASN A 1033 -22.90 -19.01 -45.22
N PRO A 1034 -22.09 -19.29 -46.25
CA PRO A 1034 -20.63 -19.20 -46.15
C PRO A 1034 -20.17 -17.80 -45.72
N ILE A 1035 -19.16 -17.75 -44.86
CA ILE A 1035 -18.57 -16.49 -44.38
C ILE A 1035 -17.88 -15.79 -45.58
N PRO A 1036 -18.17 -14.50 -45.83
CA PRO A 1036 -17.60 -13.77 -46.96
C PRO A 1036 -16.10 -13.48 -46.74
N GLU A 1037 -15.40 -13.14 -47.82
CA GLU A 1037 -13.98 -12.80 -47.75
C GLU A 1037 -13.74 -11.51 -46.93
N ALA A 1038 -12.72 -11.57 -46.08
CA ALA A 1038 -12.28 -10.44 -45.26
C ALA A 1038 -11.68 -9.30 -46.09
N ARG A 1039 -11.90 -8.07 -45.63
CA ARG A 1039 -11.35 -6.84 -46.20
C ARG A 1039 -10.17 -6.32 -45.37
N ILE A 1040 -9.66 -5.15 -45.78
CA ILE A 1040 -8.56 -4.47 -45.11
C ILE A 1040 -9.02 -3.97 -43.72
N PRO A 1041 -8.27 -4.30 -42.64
CA PRO A 1041 -8.47 -3.76 -41.29
C PRO A 1041 -8.56 -2.24 -41.24
N GLU A 1042 -9.46 -1.69 -40.42
CA GLU A 1042 -9.50 -0.24 -40.18
C GLU A 1042 -8.24 0.28 -39.46
N SER A 1043 -7.61 -0.51 -38.60
CA SER A 1043 -6.33 -0.14 -37.96
C SER A 1043 -5.21 0.11 -38.97
N PHE A 1044 -5.16 -0.65 -40.07
CA PHE A 1044 -4.20 -0.43 -41.15
C PHE A 1044 -4.47 0.88 -41.90
N LYS A 1045 -5.75 1.20 -42.18
CA LYS A 1045 -6.12 2.48 -42.79
C LYS A 1045 -5.77 3.66 -41.89
N LEU A 1046 -5.97 3.51 -40.58
CA LEU A 1046 -5.57 4.51 -39.58
C LEU A 1046 -4.06 4.76 -39.63
N LEU A 1047 -3.25 3.69 -39.63
CA LEU A 1047 -1.79 3.81 -39.76
C LEU A 1047 -1.37 4.58 -41.02
N VAL A 1048 -1.98 4.26 -42.18
CA VAL A 1048 -1.72 4.99 -43.42
C VAL A 1048 -2.06 6.48 -43.27
N LYS A 1049 -3.15 6.83 -42.59
CA LYS A 1049 -3.51 8.24 -42.33
C LYS A 1049 -2.57 8.92 -41.35
N GLU A 1050 -2.10 8.23 -40.32
CA GLU A 1050 -1.11 8.75 -39.37
C GLU A 1050 0.23 9.03 -40.07
N LEU A 1051 0.72 8.13 -40.92
CA LEU A 1051 1.93 8.35 -41.72
C LEU A 1051 1.76 9.53 -42.69
N ASN A 1052 0.63 9.63 -43.39
CA ASN A 1052 0.32 10.78 -44.24
C ASN A 1052 0.28 12.11 -43.47
N SER A 1053 -0.17 12.09 -42.22
CA SER A 1053 -0.17 13.30 -41.36
C SER A 1053 1.24 13.79 -41.01
N LEU A 1054 2.23 12.90 -41.06
CA LEU A 1054 3.66 13.23 -40.93
C LEU A 1054 4.29 13.67 -42.26
N SER A 1055 3.48 13.99 -43.27
CA SER A 1055 3.93 14.35 -44.63
C SER A 1055 4.66 13.23 -45.38
N LEU A 1056 4.35 11.97 -45.07
CA LEU A 1056 4.80 10.81 -45.83
C LEU A 1056 3.67 10.35 -46.76
N ASP A 1057 3.78 10.55 -48.08
CA ASP A 1057 2.76 10.12 -49.06
C ASP A 1057 2.75 8.59 -49.23
N VAL A 1058 1.92 7.91 -48.43
CA VAL A 1058 1.77 6.45 -48.43
C VAL A 1058 0.47 6.07 -49.14
N GLN A 1059 0.61 5.40 -50.29
CA GLN A 1059 -0.51 4.95 -51.12
C GLN A 1059 -0.38 3.46 -51.45
N PRO A 1060 -1.46 2.66 -51.34
CA PRO A 1060 -1.45 1.29 -51.83
C PRO A 1060 -1.39 1.30 -53.37
N LEU A 1061 -0.38 0.65 -53.94
CA LEU A 1061 -0.24 0.50 -55.38
C LEU A 1061 -0.87 -0.82 -55.83
N SER A 1062 -1.65 -0.79 -56.91
CA SER A 1062 -2.05 -2.03 -57.59
C SER A 1062 -0.88 -2.55 -58.43
N LEU A 1063 -0.77 -3.87 -58.61
CA LEU A 1063 0.26 -4.49 -59.47
C LEU A 1063 0.24 -3.96 -60.92
N GLU A 1064 -0.92 -3.48 -61.40
CA GLU A 1064 -1.06 -2.87 -62.73
C GLU A 1064 -0.48 -1.44 -62.81
N SER A 1065 -0.54 -0.68 -61.70
CA SER A 1065 -0.04 0.69 -61.62
C SER A 1065 1.50 0.80 -61.57
N GLN A 1066 2.22 -0.31 -61.37
CA GLN A 1066 3.69 -0.34 -61.47
C GLN A 1066 4.21 -0.26 -62.91
N LYS A 1067 3.38 -0.54 -63.92
CA LYS A 1067 3.80 -0.48 -65.34
C LYS A 1067 3.74 0.92 -65.96
N THR A 1068 3.29 1.94 -65.22
CA THR A 1068 3.01 3.29 -65.74
C THR A 1068 3.64 4.42 -64.92
N LYS A 1069 4.72 4.17 -64.17
CA LYS A 1069 5.60 5.23 -63.68
C LYS A 1069 6.94 5.20 -64.45
N PRO A 1070 7.41 6.35 -65.00
CA PRO A 1070 8.81 6.52 -65.41
C PRO A 1070 9.78 6.31 -64.25
#